data_AF-A0A932AS04-F1
#
_entry.id   AF-A0A932AS04-F1
#
_cell.length_a   1.000
_cell.length_b   1.000
_cell.length_c   1.000
_cell.angle_alpha   90.00
_cell.angle_beta   90.00
_cell.angle_gamma   90.00
#
_symmetry.space_group_name_H-M   'P 1'
#
loop_
_entity.id
_entity.type
_entity.pdbx_description
1 polymer ?
#
loop_
_entity_poly.entity_id
_entity_poly.type
_entity_poly.pdbx_seq_one_letter_code
_entity_poly.pdbx_strand_id
1 'polypeptide(L)'
;MASAVVAAGLVPAAAVGAAVGAASVAATPAPLTAGELVVDDAGGHVFGTAGDVIDVFDLSGSFVTTIPSQTGVTDLMLRGRTLYALASGARVVNAIDADTFAVTQTWSIAAAPLARSFAWAAGRFWITYGDQWSGGLASLDPSTGTLRTRLATSLYAGGDVAATESPARVYVLDRGLSPSKIHAFDITGTTPVEVLTSPHSNACSNGREIALSVDTTAAWTACGSPYGFNEWNLATLAEPTVSYEASPYPLAVTRSEDGRFMVGALWAPYDPDVYVYAVNQTTPLAVLEIGSAEAATGMLAVTSDGSRVFAADEAGALHTWDLLAVATSPTVTATTAFGASLAWTPPAAEVPATSYVVRAYRDGEATPAVEVSAPGTSTTVAGLLAEHQYRFTVAAVNAIGEGPESALSEATTPGGPDIGPFASISAFVQRQFADLLGRAPTGDEESTWVERLQAGTDDPAGLIDALRASDDQRLVTDPVDRLYHAAFLRSPDLGGFTYWTGRVRSGASLAAVARGFAGTAEFRARYGAMADRAFVEALYSNVLGRPGDAGGVDYWTWQLASRRMSRGRVLGLFASSAEYRARMAPTVATDVLYLLMLGRPPTTDEIAAATSVLTAGGTAGDIGMLIIGTSEYAARLSG
;
A
#
# COMPACT_ATOMS: atom_id res chain seq x y z
N MET A 1 56.30 -9.89 -61.57
CA MET A 1 56.57 -9.52 -60.17
C MET A 1 55.65 -8.37 -59.80
N ALA A 2 55.14 -8.40 -58.57
CA ALA A 2 54.20 -7.46 -57.93
C ALA A 2 52.71 -7.53 -58.36
N SER A 3 51.92 -8.17 -57.50
CA SER A 3 50.46 -8.01 -57.38
C SER A 3 50.16 -7.39 -56.01
N ALA A 4 49.21 -6.44 -55.97
CA ALA A 4 48.58 -5.91 -54.76
C ALA A 4 47.05 -5.95 -54.96
N VAL A 5 46.33 -6.72 -54.13
CA VAL A 5 45.45 -6.28 -53.02
C VAL A 5 44.18 -5.55 -53.46
N VAL A 6 43.02 -6.14 -53.20
CA VAL A 6 41.87 -5.53 -52.49
C VAL A 6 41.06 -6.65 -51.81
N ALA A 7 40.73 -6.47 -50.54
CA ALA A 7 39.85 -7.32 -49.73
C ALA A 7 38.42 -6.75 -49.70
N ALA A 8 37.41 -7.62 -49.70
CA ALA A 8 36.00 -7.28 -49.41
C ALA A 8 35.41 -8.32 -48.45
N GLY A 9 34.75 -7.83 -47.40
CA GLY A 9 34.22 -8.60 -46.28
C GLY A 9 32.93 -9.36 -46.58
N LEU A 10 32.73 -10.46 -45.84
CA LEU A 10 31.54 -11.29 -45.81
C LEU A 10 30.63 -10.91 -44.63
N VAL A 11 29.33 -10.81 -44.90
CA VAL A 11 28.23 -10.81 -43.91
C VAL A 11 27.62 -12.22 -43.90
N PRO A 12 27.29 -12.85 -42.76
CA PRO A 12 26.58 -14.14 -42.78
C PRO A 12 25.06 -13.93 -42.81
N ALA A 13 24.40 -14.76 -43.61
CA ALA A 13 22.95 -14.88 -43.72
C ALA A 13 22.37 -15.66 -42.53
N ALA A 14 21.38 -15.10 -41.85
CA ALA A 14 20.54 -15.82 -40.89
C ALA A 14 19.45 -16.59 -41.65
N ALA A 15 19.44 -17.92 -41.49
CA ALA A 15 18.35 -18.77 -41.97
C ALA A 15 17.25 -18.80 -40.91
N VAL A 16 16.08 -18.24 -41.24
CA VAL A 16 14.84 -18.39 -40.46
C VAL A 16 14.20 -19.70 -40.89
N GLY A 17 14.33 -20.74 -40.06
CA GLY A 17 13.51 -21.95 -40.16
C GLY A 17 12.17 -21.71 -39.48
N ALA A 18 11.12 -21.46 -40.25
CA ALA A 18 9.75 -21.48 -39.76
C ALA A 18 9.33 -22.94 -39.54
N ALA A 19 9.27 -23.37 -38.28
CA ALA A 19 8.58 -24.60 -37.90
C ALA A 19 7.08 -24.32 -37.92
N VAL A 20 6.40 -24.86 -38.93
CA VAL A 20 4.93 -24.87 -38.98
C VAL A 20 4.45 -25.84 -37.90
N GLY A 21 3.90 -25.29 -36.82
CA GLY A 21 3.26 -26.06 -35.76
C GLY A 21 2.10 -26.86 -36.33
N ALA A 22 2.16 -28.19 -36.18
CA ALA A 22 0.97 -29.01 -36.27
C ALA A 22 0.04 -28.56 -35.14
N ALA A 23 -1.16 -28.09 -35.48
CA ALA A 23 -2.21 -27.86 -34.50
C ALA A 23 -2.46 -29.20 -33.78
N SER A 24 -2.06 -29.26 -32.51
CA SER A 24 -2.43 -30.36 -31.63
C SER A 24 -3.96 -30.38 -31.56
N VAL A 25 -4.56 -31.53 -31.86
CA VAL A 25 -5.95 -31.81 -31.47
C VAL A 25 -6.06 -31.41 -29.99
N ALA A 26 -6.96 -30.49 -29.67
CA ALA A 26 -7.19 -30.07 -28.29
C ALA A 26 -7.42 -31.35 -27.48
N ALA A 27 -6.49 -31.65 -26.57
CA ALA A 27 -6.68 -32.74 -25.64
C ALA A 27 -7.97 -32.42 -24.88
N THR A 28 -8.94 -33.31 -24.94
CA THR A 28 -10.06 -33.28 -24.00
C THR A 28 -9.51 -33.65 -22.62
N PRO A 29 -9.92 -32.96 -21.54
CA PRO A 29 -9.51 -33.34 -20.19
C PRO A 29 -9.81 -34.81 -19.94
N ALA A 30 -8.89 -35.49 -19.26
CA ALA A 30 -9.24 -36.75 -18.61
C ALA A 30 -10.16 -36.40 -17.43
N PRO A 31 -11.20 -37.20 -17.14
CA PRO A 31 -12.01 -36.92 -15.96
C PRO A 31 -11.10 -36.96 -14.72
N LEU A 32 -11.13 -35.89 -13.94
CA LEU A 32 -10.46 -35.85 -12.65
C LEU A 32 -10.95 -37.04 -11.80
N THR A 33 -10.03 -37.65 -11.06
CA THR A 33 -10.30 -38.83 -10.22
C THR A 33 -9.88 -38.55 -8.80
N ALA A 34 -10.50 -39.24 -7.83
CA ALA A 34 -10.10 -39.17 -6.42
C ALA A 34 -8.57 -39.26 -6.25
N GLY A 35 -8.01 -38.34 -5.47
CA GLY A 35 -6.59 -38.09 -5.38
C GLY A 35 -6.35 -36.71 -4.74
N GLU A 36 -5.65 -35.80 -5.42
CA GLU A 36 -5.25 -34.50 -4.89
C GLU A 36 -5.46 -33.37 -5.92
N LEU A 37 -5.90 -32.20 -5.43
CA LEU A 37 -5.83 -30.92 -6.15
C LEU A 37 -4.74 -30.03 -5.54
N VAL A 38 -3.92 -29.41 -6.38
CA VAL A 38 -2.89 -28.46 -5.95
C VAL A 38 -2.97 -27.17 -6.74
N VAL A 39 -2.98 -26.04 -6.05
CA VAL A 39 -3.03 -24.70 -6.65
C VAL A 39 -1.64 -24.09 -6.70
N ASP A 40 -1.32 -23.46 -7.82
CA ASP A 40 -0.12 -22.70 -8.09
C ASP A 40 -0.50 -21.27 -8.52
N ASP A 41 -0.73 -20.40 -7.55
CA ASP A 41 -1.13 -19.00 -7.82
C ASP A 41 -0.07 -18.24 -8.59
N ALA A 42 1.21 -18.53 -8.32
CA ALA A 42 2.34 -17.83 -8.93
C ALA A 42 2.49 -18.16 -10.42
N GLY A 43 2.26 -19.42 -10.80
CA GLY A 43 2.22 -19.87 -12.19
C GLY A 43 0.86 -19.67 -12.86
N GLY A 44 -0.20 -19.47 -12.08
CA GLY A 44 -1.57 -19.36 -12.59
C GLY A 44 -2.18 -20.72 -12.97
N HIS A 45 -1.82 -21.78 -12.26
CA HIS A 45 -2.21 -23.16 -12.57
C HIS A 45 -2.96 -23.85 -11.42
N VAL A 46 -3.83 -24.79 -11.76
CA VAL A 46 -4.41 -25.77 -10.84
C VAL A 46 -4.11 -27.15 -11.42
N PHE A 47 -3.47 -28.01 -10.63
CA PHE A 47 -3.10 -29.37 -11.00
C PHE A 47 -4.04 -30.37 -10.32
N GLY A 48 -4.58 -31.32 -11.08
CA GLY A 48 -5.45 -32.36 -10.54
C GLY A 48 -5.11 -33.74 -11.04
N THR A 49 -5.18 -34.73 -10.14
CA THR A 49 -4.99 -36.14 -10.49
C THR A 49 -6.12 -36.65 -11.38
N ALA A 50 -5.77 -37.31 -12.50
CA ALA A 50 -6.74 -37.86 -13.46
C ALA A 50 -6.30 -39.25 -13.95
N GLY A 51 -6.42 -40.25 -13.08
CA GLY A 51 -6.04 -41.64 -13.36
C GLY A 51 -4.54 -41.83 -13.60
N ASP A 52 -4.12 -41.83 -14.87
CA ASP A 52 -2.73 -42.04 -15.30
C ASP A 52 -2.01 -40.75 -15.72
N VAL A 53 -2.66 -39.61 -15.54
CA VAL A 53 -2.17 -38.29 -15.93
C VAL A 53 -2.49 -37.25 -14.86
N ILE A 54 -1.93 -36.05 -15.02
CA ILE A 54 -2.30 -34.86 -14.24
C ILE A 54 -2.90 -33.86 -15.22
N ASP A 55 -4.12 -33.42 -14.98
CA ASP A 55 -4.72 -32.34 -15.76
C ASP A 55 -4.38 -30.98 -15.14
N VAL A 56 -4.17 -30.00 -16.02
CA VAL A 56 -3.78 -28.64 -15.68
C VAL A 56 -4.89 -27.70 -16.11
N PHE A 57 -5.33 -26.86 -15.18
CA PHE A 57 -6.32 -25.81 -15.40
C PHE A 57 -5.69 -24.45 -15.12
N ASP A 58 -6.28 -23.37 -15.63
CA ASP A 58 -5.96 -22.03 -15.15
C ASP A 58 -6.75 -21.72 -13.88
N LEU A 59 -6.46 -20.57 -13.24
CA LEU A 59 -7.17 -20.17 -12.02
C LEU A 59 -8.67 -19.93 -12.25
N SER A 60 -9.15 -19.75 -13.48
CA SER A 60 -10.59 -19.65 -13.79
C SER A 60 -11.28 -21.01 -13.87
N GLY A 61 -10.54 -22.11 -13.70
CA GLY A 61 -11.05 -23.48 -13.83
C GLY A 61 -11.10 -23.98 -15.28
N SER A 62 -10.55 -23.24 -16.24
CA SER A 62 -10.53 -23.66 -17.63
C SER A 62 -9.38 -24.65 -17.87
N PHE A 63 -9.66 -25.77 -18.56
CA PHE A 63 -8.64 -26.74 -18.92
C PHE A 63 -7.58 -26.14 -19.85
N VAL A 64 -6.31 -26.37 -19.51
CA VAL A 64 -5.14 -25.90 -20.25
C VAL A 64 -4.46 -27.04 -20.99
N THR A 65 -4.04 -28.08 -20.27
CA THR A 65 -3.28 -29.21 -20.83
C THR A 65 -3.27 -30.41 -19.87
N THR A 66 -2.64 -31.50 -20.31
CA THR A 66 -2.41 -32.71 -19.52
C THR A 66 -0.92 -33.02 -19.43
N ILE A 67 -0.44 -33.40 -18.25
CA ILE A 67 0.90 -33.94 -18.01
C ILE A 67 0.83 -35.47 -18.08
N PRO A 68 1.35 -36.09 -19.16
CA PRO A 68 1.18 -37.51 -19.39
C PRO A 68 2.11 -38.37 -18.51
N SER A 69 1.93 -39.69 -18.59
CA SER A 69 2.85 -40.70 -18.01
C SER A 69 2.97 -40.64 -16.49
N GLN A 70 1.88 -40.29 -15.79
CA GLN A 70 1.77 -40.29 -14.33
C GLN A 70 0.92 -41.48 -13.88
N THR A 71 1.27 -42.69 -14.34
CA THR A 71 0.43 -43.90 -14.16
C THR A 71 0.05 -44.13 -12.70
N GLY A 72 -1.26 -44.17 -12.45
CA GLY A 72 -1.87 -44.28 -11.12
C GLY A 72 -1.38 -43.23 -10.15
N VAL A 73 -1.39 -41.95 -10.54
CA VAL A 73 -1.07 -40.84 -9.63
C VAL A 73 -2.15 -40.73 -8.55
N THR A 74 -1.73 -40.64 -7.28
CA THR A 74 -2.65 -40.65 -6.14
C THR A 74 -2.56 -39.42 -5.27
N ASP A 75 -1.47 -38.66 -5.37
CA ASP A 75 -1.21 -37.48 -4.54
C ASP A 75 -0.24 -36.53 -5.26
N LEU A 76 -0.36 -35.24 -4.99
CA LEU A 76 0.39 -34.13 -5.58
C LEU A 76 0.88 -33.19 -4.49
N MET A 77 2.02 -32.54 -4.70
CA MET A 77 2.51 -31.51 -3.78
C MET A 77 3.33 -30.47 -4.53
N LEU A 78 2.96 -29.20 -4.43
CA LEU A 78 3.75 -28.10 -4.98
C LEU A 78 4.72 -27.58 -3.92
N ARG A 79 6.00 -27.42 -4.29
CA ARG A 79 6.97 -26.69 -3.48
C ARG A 79 7.80 -25.77 -4.38
N GLY A 80 7.68 -24.46 -4.17
CA GLY A 80 8.28 -23.47 -5.06
C GLY A 80 7.69 -23.58 -6.48
N ARG A 81 8.54 -23.76 -7.49
CA ARG A 81 8.13 -24.00 -8.90
C ARG A 81 8.19 -25.48 -9.29
N THR A 82 8.23 -26.40 -8.32
CA THR A 82 8.31 -27.84 -8.60
C THR A 82 7.06 -28.54 -8.06
N LEU A 83 6.29 -29.13 -8.98
CA LEU A 83 5.20 -30.04 -8.68
C LEU A 83 5.78 -31.44 -8.48
N TYR A 84 5.52 -32.04 -7.35
CA TYR A 84 5.84 -33.44 -7.09
C TYR A 84 4.59 -34.28 -7.30
N ALA A 85 4.73 -35.43 -7.97
CA ALA A 85 3.65 -36.35 -8.24
C ALA A 85 3.97 -37.75 -7.69
N LEU A 86 3.10 -38.27 -6.83
CA LEU A 86 3.16 -39.64 -6.33
C LEU A 86 2.46 -40.58 -7.32
N ALA A 87 3.20 -41.04 -8.33
CA ALA A 87 2.71 -41.98 -9.33
C ALA A 87 2.76 -43.43 -8.78
N SER A 88 1.77 -43.78 -7.98
CA SER A 88 1.67 -45.08 -7.28
C SER A 88 1.66 -46.28 -8.23
N GLY A 89 0.95 -46.16 -9.36
CA GLY A 89 0.90 -47.20 -10.40
C GLY A 89 2.26 -47.45 -11.05
N ALA A 90 2.98 -46.37 -11.40
CA ALA A 90 4.36 -46.43 -11.89
C ALA A 90 5.40 -46.73 -10.79
N ARG A 91 5.01 -46.65 -9.52
CA ARG A 91 5.86 -46.77 -8.33
C ARG A 91 7.05 -45.81 -8.36
N VAL A 92 6.76 -44.55 -8.68
CA VAL A 92 7.75 -43.47 -8.64
C VAL A 92 7.19 -42.22 -7.96
N VAL A 93 8.11 -41.37 -7.49
CA VAL A 93 7.83 -39.94 -7.29
C VAL A 93 8.50 -39.19 -8.45
N ASN A 94 7.75 -38.34 -9.14
CA ASN A 94 8.27 -37.46 -10.18
C ASN A 94 8.36 -36.03 -9.66
N ALA A 95 9.46 -35.33 -9.96
CA ALA A 95 9.54 -33.88 -9.90
C ALA A 95 9.22 -33.33 -11.29
N ILE A 96 8.33 -32.36 -11.35
CA ILE A 96 7.82 -31.75 -12.57
C ILE A 96 8.00 -30.24 -12.42
N ASP A 97 8.61 -29.63 -13.43
CA ASP A 97 8.72 -28.17 -13.49
C ASP A 97 7.33 -27.57 -13.75
N ALA A 98 6.87 -26.69 -12.86
CA ALA A 98 5.49 -26.20 -12.87
C ALA A 98 5.21 -25.19 -14.00
N ASP A 99 6.25 -24.67 -14.67
CA ASP A 99 6.11 -23.72 -15.79
C ASP A 99 6.14 -24.44 -17.16
N THR A 100 6.97 -25.47 -17.27
CA THR A 100 7.19 -26.22 -18.53
C THR A 100 6.48 -27.56 -18.57
N PHE A 101 5.96 -28.03 -17.44
CA PHE A 101 5.34 -29.34 -17.23
C PHE A 101 6.27 -30.53 -17.55
N ALA A 102 7.57 -30.29 -17.64
CA ALA A 102 8.55 -31.33 -17.92
C ALA A 102 8.92 -32.09 -16.63
N VAL A 103 8.95 -33.41 -16.71
CA VAL A 103 9.53 -34.24 -15.65
C VAL A 103 11.04 -33.98 -15.60
N THR A 104 11.53 -33.45 -14.48
CA THR A 104 12.94 -33.09 -14.27
C THR A 104 13.70 -34.16 -13.50
N GLN A 105 13.01 -34.91 -12.64
CA GLN A 105 13.61 -35.98 -11.85
C GLN A 105 12.59 -37.07 -11.51
N THR A 106 13.05 -38.31 -11.40
CA THR A 106 12.23 -39.46 -11.04
C THR A 106 12.97 -40.30 -9.99
N TRP A 107 12.27 -40.66 -8.91
CA TRP A 107 12.78 -41.55 -7.86
C TRP A 107 11.92 -42.80 -7.75
N SER A 108 12.56 -43.96 -7.64
CA SER A 108 11.84 -45.22 -7.46
C SER A 108 11.31 -45.36 -6.03
N ILE A 109 10.04 -45.73 -5.92
CA ILE A 109 9.38 -46.13 -4.67
C ILE A 109 8.92 -47.59 -4.70
N ALA A 110 9.56 -48.43 -5.52
CA ALA A 110 9.10 -49.80 -5.79
C ALA A 110 8.93 -50.69 -4.53
N ALA A 111 9.65 -50.39 -3.45
CA ALA A 111 9.58 -51.11 -2.18
C ALA A 111 8.46 -50.61 -1.23
N ALA A 112 7.72 -49.56 -1.61
CA ALA A 112 6.54 -49.03 -0.94
C ALA A 112 5.29 -49.32 -1.83
N PRO A 113 4.74 -50.54 -1.80
CA PRO A 113 3.64 -50.93 -2.69
C PRO A 113 2.34 -50.23 -2.30
N LEU A 114 1.54 -49.83 -3.28
CA LEU A 114 0.28 -49.10 -3.07
C LEU A 114 0.51 -47.81 -2.29
N ALA A 115 1.47 -46.99 -2.73
CA ALA A 115 1.65 -45.65 -2.16
C ALA A 115 0.34 -44.87 -2.26
N ARG A 116 -0.02 -44.15 -1.19
CA ARG A 116 -1.32 -43.48 -1.05
C ARG A 116 -1.16 -41.98 -1.05
N SER A 117 -0.43 -41.48 -0.06
CA SER A 117 -0.19 -40.06 0.15
C SER A 117 1.26 -39.81 0.55
N PHE A 118 1.72 -38.59 0.38
CA PHE A 118 3.06 -38.15 0.76
C PHE A 118 3.11 -36.72 1.28
N ALA A 119 3.99 -36.49 2.26
CA ALA A 119 4.25 -35.16 2.80
C ALA A 119 5.75 -34.86 2.81
N TRP A 120 6.10 -33.59 2.81
CA TRP A 120 7.48 -33.13 2.98
C TRP A 120 7.77 -32.69 4.40
N ALA A 121 8.85 -33.21 4.99
CA ALA A 121 9.46 -32.63 6.18
C ALA A 121 10.91 -33.09 6.35
N ALA A 122 11.73 -32.27 6.99
CA ALA A 122 13.13 -32.55 7.31
C ALA A 122 13.96 -32.97 6.08
N GLY A 123 13.68 -32.37 4.92
CA GLY A 123 14.43 -32.63 3.68
C GLY A 123 14.06 -33.92 2.94
N ARG A 124 12.95 -34.57 3.29
CA ARG A 124 12.58 -35.91 2.81
C ARG A 124 11.09 -35.96 2.47
N PHE A 125 10.73 -36.86 1.55
CA PHE A 125 9.34 -37.28 1.38
C PHE A 125 9.02 -38.39 2.37
N TRP A 126 7.89 -38.25 3.05
CA TRP A 126 7.30 -39.26 3.92
C TRP A 126 6.08 -39.82 3.22
N ILE A 127 6.10 -41.12 2.91
CA ILE A 127 5.14 -41.74 2.00
C ILE A 127 4.40 -42.83 2.77
N THR A 128 3.07 -42.72 2.82
CA THR A 128 2.22 -43.80 3.31
C THR A 128 1.95 -44.79 2.18
N TYR A 129 1.87 -46.06 2.52
CA TYR A 129 1.61 -47.10 1.53
C TYR A 129 0.79 -48.25 2.11
N GLY A 130 0.11 -48.98 1.23
CA GLY A 130 -0.74 -50.12 1.55
C GLY A 130 -2.23 -49.86 1.32
N ASP A 131 -3.06 -50.59 2.05
CA ASP A 131 -4.53 -50.55 1.96
C ASP A 131 -5.15 -50.51 3.37
N GLN A 132 -6.48 -50.61 3.46
CA GLN A 132 -7.19 -50.53 4.74
C GLN A 132 -6.86 -51.68 5.73
N TRP A 133 -6.12 -52.71 5.31
CA TRP A 133 -5.76 -53.87 6.12
C TRP A 133 -4.24 -54.07 6.27
N SER A 134 -3.44 -53.21 5.64
CA SER A 134 -1.98 -53.22 5.72
C SER A 134 -1.45 -51.80 5.51
N GLY A 135 -0.82 -51.23 6.53
CA GLY A 135 -0.20 -49.90 6.49
C GLY A 135 1.32 -49.93 6.59
N GLY A 136 1.95 -48.88 6.10
CA GLY A 136 3.36 -48.64 6.34
C GLY A 136 3.76 -47.20 6.02
N LEU A 137 4.84 -46.77 6.68
CA LEU A 137 5.50 -45.49 6.43
C LEU A 137 6.86 -45.71 5.78
N ALA A 138 7.11 -44.99 4.71
CA ALA A 138 8.38 -44.92 4.01
C ALA A 138 8.96 -43.51 4.04
N SER A 139 10.26 -43.41 3.85
CA SER A 139 10.97 -42.14 3.72
C SER A 139 11.90 -42.17 2.52
N LEU A 140 11.71 -41.25 1.60
CA LEU A 140 12.52 -41.06 0.40
C LEU A 140 13.40 -39.81 0.57
N ASP A 141 14.70 -40.01 0.42
CA ASP A 141 15.68 -38.94 0.32
C ASP A 141 15.83 -38.49 -1.14
N PRO A 142 15.38 -37.30 -1.54
CA PRO A 142 15.50 -36.87 -2.93
C PRO A 142 16.95 -36.60 -3.36
N SER A 143 17.84 -36.26 -2.42
CA SER A 143 19.24 -35.93 -2.73
C SER A 143 20.06 -37.17 -3.09
N THR A 144 19.70 -38.32 -2.51
CA THR A 144 20.40 -39.59 -2.76
C THR A 144 19.57 -40.62 -3.51
N GLY A 145 18.25 -40.39 -3.63
CA GLY A 145 17.28 -41.38 -4.11
C GLY A 145 17.06 -42.55 -3.15
N THR A 146 17.55 -42.46 -1.90
CA THR A 146 17.46 -43.55 -0.93
C THR A 146 16.06 -43.65 -0.36
N LEU A 147 15.39 -44.78 -0.62
CA LEU A 147 14.12 -45.14 0.00
C LEU A 147 14.34 -46.06 1.20
N ARG A 148 13.68 -45.76 2.32
CA ARG A 148 13.56 -46.64 3.49
C ARG A 148 12.09 -46.93 3.75
N THR A 149 11.73 -48.18 4.01
CA THR A 149 10.33 -48.59 4.23
C THR A 149 10.17 -49.31 5.57
N ARG A 150 8.93 -49.62 5.96
CA ARG A 150 8.58 -50.25 7.25
C ARG A 150 9.10 -49.45 8.45
N LEU A 151 9.01 -48.12 8.36
CA LEU A 151 9.53 -47.21 9.38
C LEU A 151 8.57 -47.04 10.58
N ALA A 152 7.32 -47.46 10.44
CA ALA A 152 6.31 -47.48 11.49
C ALA A 152 5.60 -48.83 11.48
N THR A 153 5.75 -49.62 12.56
CA THR A 153 5.12 -50.93 12.70
C THR A 153 3.73 -50.88 13.35
N SER A 154 3.35 -49.71 13.87
CA SER A 154 2.06 -49.46 14.51
C SER A 154 0.95 -49.10 13.54
N LEU A 155 1.28 -48.69 12.31
CA LEU A 155 0.31 -48.35 11.28
C LEU A 155 -0.39 -49.60 10.75
N TYR A 156 -1.71 -49.66 10.97
CA TYR A 156 -2.53 -50.81 10.55
C TYR A 156 -3.05 -50.64 9.13
N ALA A 157 -3.36 -49.41 8.71
CA ALA A 157 -3.85 -49.09 7.37
C ALA A 157 -2.93 -48.12 6.62
N GLY A 158 -2.96 -48.18 5.29
CA GLY A 158 -2.44 -47.12 4.45
C GLY A 158 -3.27 -45.87 4.65
N GLY A 159 -2.64 -44.82 5.17
CA GLY A 159 -3.32 -43.60 5.60
C GLY A 159 -3.06 -42.38 4.73
N ASP A 160 -3.77 -41.31 5.04
CA ASP A 160 -3.41 -39.97 4.59
C ASP A 160 -2.29 -39.39 5.46
N VAL A 161 -1.42 -38.53 4.92
CA VAL A 161 -0.25 -38.04 5.65
C VAL A 161 -0.03 -36.53 5.53
N ALA A 162 0.22 -35.91 6.67
CA ALA A 162 0.66 -34.53 6.75
C ALA A 162 1.93 -34.42 7.61
N ALA A 163 2.70 -33.34 7.46
CA ALA A 163 3.94 -33.16 8.20
C ALA A 163 4.20 -31.71 8.61
N THR A 164 5.09 -31.55 9.58
CA THR A 164 5.52 -30.26 10.13
C THR A 164 7.04 -30.21 10.17
N GLU A 165 7.62 -29.03 9.95
CA GLU A 165 9.08 -28.81 10.01
C GLU A 165 9.55 -28.48 11.44
N SER A 166 8.69 -27.88 12.27
CA SER A 166 9.01 -27.48 13.63
C SER A 166 7.79 -27.60 14.57
N PRO A 167 7.77 -28.57 15.51
CA PRO A 167 8.73 -29.68 15.62
C PRO A 167 8.66 -30.57 14.38
N ALA A 168 9.77 -31.19 14.00
CA ALA A 168 9.79 -32.08 12.83
C ALA A 168 8.97 -33.35 13.13
N ARG A 169 7.74 -33.42 12.60
CA ARG A 169 6.81 -34.53 12.82
C ARG A 169 6.04 -34.93 11.58
N VAL A 170 5.68 -36.20 11.50
CA VAL A 170 4.76 -36.78 10.52
C VAL A 170 3.51 -37.26 11.23
N TYR A 171 2.35 -36.89 10.70
CA TYR A 171 1.03 -37.29 11.17
C TYR A 171 0.37 -38.18 10.11
N VAL A 172 -0.08 -39.36 10.51
CA VAL A 172 -0.75 -40.32 9.62
C VAL A 172 -2.16 -40.57 10.13
N LEU A 173 -3.16 -40.32 9.30
CA LEU A 173 -4.56 -40.68 9.57
C LEU A 173 -4.88 -42.01 8.89
N ASP A 174 -5.35 -42.99 9.66
CA ASP A 174 -5.81 -44.27 9.12
C ASP A 174 -6.98 -44.05 8.14
N ARG A 175 -6.81 -44.43 6.87
CA ARG A 175 -7.85 -44.28 5.86
C ARG A 175 -8.78 -45.49 5.82
N GLY A 176 -10.10 -45.25 5.84
CA GLY A 176 -11.13 -46.27 5.70
C GLY A 176 -11.43 -47.13 6.95
N LEU A 177 -10.70 -46.96 8.05
CA LEU A 177 -10.98 -47.67 9.31
C LEU A 177 -12.14 -47.03 10.08
N SER A 178 -12.83 -47.81 10.90
CA SER A 178 -13.94 -47.32 11.73
C SER A 178 -13.92 -48.00 13.11
N PRO A 179 -13.41 -47.34 14.16
CA PRO A 179 -12.73 -46.03 14.16
C PRO A 179 -11.34 -45.97 13.49
N SER A 180 -11.00 -44.82 12.91
CA SER A 180 -9.66 -44.42 12.45
C SER A 180 -8.84 -43.81 13.59
N LYS A 181 -7.51 -43.82 13.46
CA LYS A 181 -6.59 -43.14 14.37
C LYS A 181 -5.68 -42.14 13.65
N ILE A 182 -5.18 -41.18 14.41
CA ILE A 182 -4.05 -40.33 14.04
C ILE A 182 -2.82 -40.82 14.79
N HIS A 183 -1.74 -41.04 14.06
CA HIS A 183 -0.42 -41.40 14.59
C HIS A 183 0.55 -40.25 14.35
N ALA A 184 1.27 -39.79 15.38
CA ALA A 184 2.31 -38.78 15.25
C ALA A 184 3.69 -39.39 15.49
N PHE A 185 4.60 -39.19 14.55
CA PHE A 185 5.98 -39.65 14.62
C PHE A 185 6.94 -38.47 14.68
N ASP A 186 7.83 -38.47 15.67
CA ASP A 186 9.02 -37.61 15.68
C ASP A 186 10.01 -38.11 14.63
N ILE A 187 10.46 -37.21 13.76
CA ILE A 187 11.35 -37.51 12.64
C ILE A 187 12.70 -36.78 12.73
N THR A 188 13.06 -36.28 13.90
CA THR A 188 14.37 -35.62 14.13
C THR A 188 15.53 -36.61 14.07
N GLY A 189 15.28 -37.88 14.38
CA GLY A 189 16.25 -38.97 14.31
C GLY A 189 16.31 -39.67 12.94
N THR A 190 17.18 -40.68 12.82
CA THR A 190 17.32 -41.49 11.59
C THR A 190 16.19 -42.49 11.36
N THR A 191 15.39 -42.73 12.40
CA THR A 191 14.23 -43.63 12.40
C THR A 191 13.08 -42.90 13.10
N PRO A 192 11.90 -42.84 12.49
CA PRO A 192 10.73 -42.23 13.12
C PRO A 192 10.39 -42.92 14.44
N VAL A 193 10.02 -42.12 15.45
CA VAL A 193 9.55 -42.62 16.74
C VAL A 193 8.12 -42.15 16.95
N GLU A 194 7.19 -43.09 17.15
CA GLU A 194 5.81 -42.71 17.48
C GLU A 194 5.78 -42.05 18.86
N VAL A 195 5.28 -40.82 18.91
CA VAL A 195 5.24 -39.99 20.13
C VAL A 195 3.82 -39.78 20.63
N LEU A 196 2.81 -39.81 19.74
CA LEU A 196 1.40 -39.68 20.09
C LEU A 196 0.55 -40.58 19.19
N THR A 197 -0.56 -41.06 19.74
CA THR A 197 -1.62 -41.74 18.99
C THR A 197 -2.95 -41.29 19.54
N SER A 198 -3.92 -40.98 18.66
CA SER A 198 -5.27 -40.64 19.10
C SER A 198 -5.96 -41.83 19.79
N PRO A 199 -6.95 -41.57 20.67
CA PRO A 199 -7.81 -42.61 21.20
C PRO A 199 -8.49 -43.43 20.09
N HIS A 200 -8.83 -44.69 20.40
CA HIS A 200 -9.71 -45.48 19.55
C HIS A 200 -11.17 -45.15 19.91
N SER A 201 -11.74 -44.17 19.22
CA SER A 201 -13.03 -43.58 19.57
C SER A 201 -13.85 -43.20 18.34
N ASN A 202 -15.15 -42.98 18.52
CA ASN A 202 -16.04 -42.60 17.42
C ASN A 202 -15.84 -41.15 16.94
N ALA A 203 -14.82 -40.42 17.42
CA ALA A 203 -14.47 -39.09 16.92
C ALA A 203 -13.93 -39.08 15.49
N CYS A 204 -13.47 -40.22 14.95
CA CYS A 204 -13.21 -40.35 13.53
C CYS A 204 -13.46 -41.79 13.09
N SER A 205 -14.50 -42.00 12.32
CA SER A 205 -14.78 -43.27 11.64
C SER A 205 -14.82 -43.04 10.14
N ASN A 206 -14.31 -44.01 9.40
CA ASN A 206 -14.06 -43.94 7.97
C ASN A 206 -13.20 -42.71 7.63
N GLY A 207 -12.02 -42.59 8.26
CA GLY A 207 -11.09 -41.47 8.04
C GLY A 207 -10.69 -41.37 6.57
N ARG A 208 -10.58 -40.12 6.07
CA ARG A 208 -10.32 -39.82 4.65
C ARG A 208 -9.06 -38.99 4.47
N GLU A 209 -9.01 -37.84 5.13
CA GLU A 209 -7.96 -36.83 4.93
C GLU A 209 -7.69 -36.06 6.24
N ILE A 210 -6.45 -35.59 6.41
CA ILE A 210 -6.00 -34.75 7.52
C ILE A 210 -5.27 -33.50 7.03
N ALA A 211 -5.76 -32.33 7.45
CA ALA A 211 -5.09 -31.06 7.26
C ALA A 211 -4.57 -30.52 8.59
N LEU A 212 -3.35 -29.99 8.63
CA LEU A 212 -2.79 -29.35 9.83
C LEU A 212 -3.07 -27.85 9.81
N SER A 213 -3.09 -27.17 10.94
CA SER A 213 -3.10 -25.71 10.97
C SER A 213 -1.72 -25.13 10.61
N VAL A 214 -1.68 -23.90 10.08
CA VAL A 214 -0.40 -23.21 9.70
C VAL A 214 0.51 -23.03 10.91
N ASP A 215 -0.07 -22.69 12.06
CA ASP A 215 0.65 -22.51 13.33
C ASP A 215 1.04 -23.84 14.00
N THR A 216 0.69 -24.98 13.40
CA THR A 216 1.01 -26.35 13.86
C THR A 216 0.43 -26.71 15.24
N THR A 217 -0.63 -26.04 15.67
CA THR A 217 -1.29 -26.31 16.96
C THR A 217 -2.46 -27.29 16.86
N ALA A 218 -3.09 -27.39 15.68
CA ALA A 218 -4.28 -28.18 15.44
C ALA A 218 -4.19 -29.01 14.15
N ALA A 219 -5.03 -30.05 14.07
CA ALA A 219 -5.30 -30.79 12.85
C ALA A 219 -6.79 -31.01 12.68
N TRP A 220 -7.28 -30.88 11.45
CA TRP A 220 -8.65 -31.17 11.08
C TRP A 220 -8.71 -32.47 10.30
N THR A 221 -9.67 -33.31 10.64
CA THR A 221 -9.87 -34.60 9.95
C THR A 221 -11.20 -34.63 9.24
N ALA A 222 -11.19 -35.03 7.96
CA ALA A 222 -12.36 -35.46 7.23
C ALA A 222 -12.64 -36.94 7.53
N CYS A 223 -13.75 -37.23 8.20
CA CYS A 223 -14.16 -38.57 8.58
C CYS A 223 -15.62 -38.80 8.18
N GLY A 224 -15.94 -40.00 7.70
CA GLY A 224 -17.32 -40.37 7.36
C GLY A 224 -18.28 -40.36 8.56
N SER A 225 -17.79 -40.34 9.81
CA SER A 225 -18.59 -40.11 11.04
C SER A 225 -17.66 -39.65 12.18
N PRO A 226 -18.10 -38.76 13.09
CA PRO A 226 -19.39 -38.07 13.15
C PRO A 226 -19.40 -36.93 12.13
N TYR A 227 -20.49 -36.77 11.36
CA TYR A 227 -20.56 -35.83 10.23
C TYR A 227 -20.13 -34.41 10.64
N GLY A 228 -18.88 -34.07 10.34
CA GLY A 228 -18.22 -32.85 10.80
C GLY A 228 -16.70 -32.98 10.67
N PHE A 229 -16.01 -31.85 10.65
CA PHE A 229 -14.54 -31.81 10.65
C PHE A 229 -14.07 -31.64 12.09
N ASN A 230 -13.42 -32.66 12.65
CA ASN A 230 -13.00 -32.62 14.04
C ASN A 230 -11.61 -32.02 14.19
N GLU A 231 -11.45 -31.14 15.18
CA GLU A 231 -10.19 -30.46 15.49
C GLU A 231 -9.43 -31.17 16.62
N TRP A 232 -8.26 -31.68 16.27
CA TRP A 232 -7.35 -32.40 17.14
C TRP A 232 -6.22 -31.50 17.58
N ASN A 233 -5.98 -31.42 18.89
CA ASN A 233 -4.84 -30.69 19.43
C ASN A 233 -3.53 -31.46 19.14
N LEU A 234 -2.61 -30.90 18.35
CA LEU A 234 -1.40 -31.60 17.91
C LEU A 234 -0.37 -31.86 19.02
N ALA A 235 -0.49 -31.18 20.16
CA ALA A 235 0.37 -31.44 21.32
C ALA A 235 -0.04 -32.70 22.10
N THR A 236 -1.30 -33.14 21.97
CA THR A 236 -1.87 -34.21 22.81
C THR A 236 -2.57 -35.32 22.03
N LEU A 237 -3.13 -35.03 20.86
CA LEU A 237 -4.09 -35.86 20.12
C LEU A 237 -5.23 -36.40 21.00
N ALA A 238 -5.63 -35.64 22.03
CA ALA A 238 -6.76 -35.98 22.86
C ALA A 238 -8.08 -35.92 22.07
N GLU A 239 -9.14 -36.52 22.62
CA GLU A 239 -10.47 -36.51 22.02
C GLU A 239 -10.91 -35.07 21.68
N PRO A 240 -11.37 -34.80 20.45
CA PRO A 240 -11.72 -33.46 20.02
C PRO A 240 -12.92 -32.94 20.79
N THR A 241 -12.84 -31.68 21.24
CA THR A 241 -13.97 -30.95 21.85
C THR A 241 -14.59 -29.93 20.90
N VAL A 242 -13.96 -29.72 19.75
CA VAL A 242 -14.39 -28.79 18.70
C VAL A 242 -14.64 -29.59 17.44
N SER A 243 -15.81 -29.37 16.84
CA SER A 243 -16.24 -29.97 15.58
C SER A 243 -16.85 -28.88 14.71
N TYR A 244 -16.40 -28.77 13.47
CA TYR A 244 -16.97 -27.87 12.48
C TYR A 244 -18.13 -28.61 11.82
N GLU A 245 -19.34 -28.07 12.01
CA GLU A 245 -20.59 -28.77 11.69
C GLU A 245 -20.74 -28.97 10.18
N ALA A 246 -20.82 -30.22 9.73
CA ALA A 246 -21.02 -30.55 8.32
C ALA A 246 -21.99 -31.74 8.18
N SER A 247 -22.70 -31.88 7.06
CA SER A 247 -23.65 -32.99 6.90
C SER A 247 -23.85 -33.37 5.43
N PRO A 248 -23.78 -34.67 5.06
CA PRO A 248 -23.11 -35.81 5.67
C PRO A 248 -21.76 -36.16 4.99
N TYR A 249 -21.00 -37.09 5.60
CA TYR A 249 -19.80 -37.73 5.04
C TYR A 249 -18.65 -36.82 4.53
N PRO A 250 -17.95 -36.11 5.44
CA PRO A 250 -16.68 -35.47 5.14
C PRO A 250 -15.67 -36.38 4.43
N LEU A 251 -15.09 -35.87 3.35
CA LEU A 251 -14.15 -36.60 2.50
C LEU A 251 -12.90 -35.85 2.10
N ALA A 252 -12.94 -34.52 2.14
CA ALA A 252 -11.74 -33.73 1.96
C ALA A 252 -11.67 -32.57 2.93
N VAL A 253 -10.47 -32.19 3.35
CA VAL A 253 -10.25 -31.02 4.20
C VAL A 253 -8.91 -30.39 3.87
N THR A 254 -8.92 -29.07 3.70
CA THR A 254 -7.73 -28.28 3.43
C THR A 254 -7.81 -26.92 4.15
N ARG A 255 -6.81 -26.06 3.97
CA ARG A 255 -6.74 -24.74 4.58
C ARG A 255 -6.18 -23.69 3.62
N SER A 256 -6.45 -22.41 3.92
CA SER A 256 -5.71 -21.32 3.31
C SER A 256 -4.26 -21.28 3.85
N GLU A 257 -3.30 -20.91 3.00
CA GLU A 257 -1.89 -20.85 3.41
C GLU A 257 -1.60 -19.73 4.42
N ASP A 258 -2.40 -18.66 4.39
CA ASP A 258 -2.37 -17.59 5.39
C ASP A 258 -2.96 -18.00 6.76
N GLY A 259 -3.56 -19.19 6.86
CA GLY A 259 -4.07 -19.77 8.10
C GLY A 259 -5.36 -19.15 8.61
N ARG A 260 -6.05 -18.32 7.81
CA ARG A 260 -7.30 -17.68 8.23
C ARG A 260 -8.53 -18.60 8.13
N PHE A 261 -8.55 -19.54 7.17
CA PHE A 261 -9.72 -20.38 6.88
C PHE A 261 -9.36 -21.85 6.69
N MET A 262 -10.32 -22.72 7.02
CA MET A 262 -10.33 -24.11 6.60
C MET A 262 -11.50 -24.35 5.65
N VAL A 263 -11.31 -25.25 4.70
CA VAL A 263 -12.33 -25.64 3.73
C VAL A 263 -12.51 -27.15 3.81
N GLY A 264 -13.75 -27.61 3.79
CA GLY A 264 -14.06 -29.02 3.85
C GLY A 264 -15.09 -29.41 2.81
N ALA A 265 -14.91 -30.56 2.17
CA ALA A 265 -15.83 -31.10 1.17
C ALA A 265 -16.47 -32.40 1.66
N LEU A 266 -17.70 -32.63 1.19
CA LEU A 266 -18.60 -33.70 1.62
C LEU A 266 -19.02 -34.60 0.46
N TRP A 267 -19.41 -35.84 0.79
CA TRP A 267 -20.10 -36.73 -0.15
C TRP A 267 -21.60 -36.56 0.09
N ALA A 268 -22.21 -35.64 -0.65
CA ALA A 268 -23.52 -35.10 -0.31
C ALA A 268 -24.38 -34.85 -1.58
N PRO A 269 -25.04 -35.87 -2.16
CA PRO A 269 -25.78 -35.71 -3.42
C PRO A 269 -27.00 -34.76 -3.38
N TYR A 270 -27.41 -34.29 -2.21
CA TYR A 270 -28.60 -33.42 -2.01
C TYR A 270 -28.40 -32.33 -0.94
N ASP A 271 -27.22 -32.28 -0.34
CA ASP A 271 -26.83 -31.33 0.70
C ASP A 271 -25.63 -30.55 0.17
N PRO A 272 -25.31 -29.38 0.77
CA PRO A 272 -24.18 -28.61 0.29
C PRO A 272 -22.86 -29.39 0.30
N ASP A 273 -22.06 -29.20 -0.75
CA ASP A 273 -20.86 -30.00 -0.99
C ASP A 273 -19.63 -29.47 -0.28
N VAL A 274 -19.45 -28.14 -0.22
CA VAL A 274 -18.22 -27.52 0.28
C VAL A 274 -18.52 -26.42 1.29
N TYR A 275 -17.84 -26.48 2.44
CA TYR A 275 -18.02 -25.55 3.54
C TYR A 275 -16.71 -24.82 3.81
N VAL A 276 -16.83 -23.51 4.05
CA VAL A 276 -15.71 -22.64 4.40
C VAL A 276 -15.90 -22.13 5.82
N TYR A 277 -14.89 -22.28 6.67
CA TYR A 277 -14.93 -21.85 8.06
C TYR A 277 -13.76 -20.92 8.37
N ALA A 278 -14.03 -19.87 9.16
CA ALA A 278 -12.96 -19.19 9.88
C ALA A 278 -12.34 -20.17 10.88
N VAL A 279 -11.01 -20.16 10.98
CA VAL A 279 -10.32 -20.92 12.03
C VAL A 279 -10.82 -20.44 13.39
N ASN A 280 -11.18 -21.36 14.28
CA ASN A 280 -11.84 -21.15 15.57
C ASN A 280 -13.33 -20.77 15.51
N GLN A 281 -13.99 -20.86 14.36
CA GLN A 281 -15.43 -20.65 14.23
C GLN A 281 -16.09 -21.88 13.61
N THR A 282 -16.98 -22.53 14.35
CA THR A 282 -17.64 -23.78 13.90
C THR A 282 -18.84 -23.53 12.99
N THR A 283 -19.27 -22.28 12.84
CA THR A 283 -20.32 -21.87 11.89
C THR A 283 -19.66 -21.52 10.55
N PRO A 284 -20.16 -22.03 9.42
CA PRO A 284 -19.57 -21.74 8.12
C PRO A 284 -19.74 -20.26 7.73
N LEU A 285 -18.70 -19.71 7.11
CA LEU A 285 -18.70 -18.40 6.46
C LEU A 285 -19.34 -18.45 5.08
N ALA A 286 -19.16 -19.58 4.38
CA ALA A 286 -19.76 -19.88 3.10
C ALA A 286 -20.08 -21.36 3.00
N VAL A 287 -21.10 -21.64 2.21
CA VAL A 287 -21.60 -22.96 1.86
C VAL A 287 -21.77 -22.96 0.35
N LEU A 288 -21.01 -23.80 -0.34
CA LEU A 288 -20.85 -23.81 -1.80
C LEU A 288 -21.42 -25.11 -2.37
N GLU A 289 -22.10 -24.99 -3.51
CA GLU A 289 -22.87 -26.06 -4.13
C GLU A 289 -22.26 -26.45 -5.47
N ILE A 290 -21.92 -27.74 -5.63
CA ILE A 290 -21.48 -28.35 -6.88
C ILE A 290 -22.69 -28.73 -7.76
N GLY A 291 -23.89 -28.78 -7.16
CA GLY A 291 -25.16 -29.01 -7.84
C GLY A 291 -25.71 -30.40 -7.56
N SER A 292 -25.84 -31.25 -8.59
CA SER A 292 -26.33 -32.63 -8.43
C SER A 292 -25.23 -33.68 -8.46
N ALA A 293 -23.96 -33.26 -8.47
CA ALA A 293 -22.80 -34.13 -8.51
C ALA A 293 -22.10 -34.09 -7.14
N GLU A 294 -21.43 -35.17 -6.75
CA GLU A 294 -20.75 -35.24 -5.45
C GLU A 294 -19.28 -34.81 -5.54
N ALA A 295 -18.74 -34.20 -4.49
CA ALA A 295 -17.31 -33.89 -4.41
C ALA A 295 -16.45 -35.17 -4.40
N ALA A 296 -15.36 -35.17 -5.18
CA ALA A 296 -14.40 -36.26 -5.23
C ALA A 296 -13.45 -36.22 -4.01
N THR A 297 -13.12 -37.40 -3.47
CA THR A 297 -12.24 -37.53 -2.29
C THR A 297 -10.85 -36.94 -2.55
N GLY A 298 -10.39 -36.05 -1.66
CA GLY A 298 -9.09 -35.34 -1.71
C GLY A 298 -8.98 -34.28 -2.80
N MET A 299 -10.04 -34.04 -3.58
CA MET A 299 -9.99 -33.09 -4.69
C MET A 299 -10.52 -31.72 -4.26
N LEU A 300 -9.84 -31.10 -3.29
CA LEU A 300 -10.19 -29.81 -2.72
C LEU A 300 -8.93 -28.95 -2.53
N ALA A 301 -8.93 -27.74 -3.06
CA ALA A 301 -7.81 -26.82 -2.90
C ALA A 301 -8.26 -25.36 -2.79
N VAL A 302 -7.37 -24.51 -2.27
CA VAL A 302 -7.60 -23.08 -2.07
C VAL A 302 -6.37 -22.32 -2.56
N THR A 303 -6.55 -21.12 -3.11
CA THR A 303 -5.44 -20.21 -3.36
C THR A 303 -4.71 -19.87 -2.06
N SER A 304 -3.41 -19.58 -2.15
CA SER A 304 -2.55 -19.20 -1.02
C SER A 304 -3.10 -18.02 -0.22
N ASP A 305 -3.72 -17.06 -0.90
CA ASP A 305 -4.38 -15.88 -0.32
C ASP A 305 -5.81 -16.13 0.18
N GLY A 306 -6.33 -17.36 0.05
CA GLY A 306 -7.67 -17.74 0.48
C GLY A 306 -8.81 -17.13 -0.33
N SER A 307 -8.51 -16.47 -1.46
CA SER A 307 -9.51 -15.76 -2.26
C SER A 307 -10.43 -16.66 -3.08
N ARG A 308 -9.98 -17.87 -3.45
CA ARG A 308 -10.73 -18.80 -4.30
C ARG A 308 -10.60 -20.25 -3.84
N VAL A 309 -11.71 -20.98 -3.95
CA VAL A 309 -11.80 -22.42 -3.66
C VAL A 309 -12.01 -23.20 -4.96
N PHE A 310 -11.36 -24.35 -5.05
CA PHE A 310 -11.48 -25.31 -6.13
C PHE A 310 -11.91 -26.67 -5.58
N ALA A 311 -12.90 -27.29 -6.20
CA ALA A 311 -13.28 -28.67 -5.90
C ALA A 311 -13.57 -29.44 -7.18
N ALA A 312 -13.15 -30.70 -7.26
CA ALA A 312 -13.55 -31.58 -8.35
C ALA A 312 -14.72 -32.47 -7.93
N ASP A 313 -15.62 -32.79 -8.85
CA ASP A 313 -16.69 -33.75 -8.63
C ASP A 313 -16.31 -35.18 -9.04
N GLU A 314 -17.11 -36.18 -8.64
CA GLU A 314 -16.88 -37.60 -8.99
C GLU A 314 -17.02 -37.89 -10.50
N ALA A 315 -17.64 -36.98 -11.26
CA ALA A 315 -17.69 -37.05 -12.72
C ALA A 315 -16.42 -36.49 -13.38
N GLY A 316 -15.56 -35.84 -12.60
CA GLY A 316 -14.26 -35.32 -13.00
C GLY A 316 -14.27 -33.86 -13.49
N ALA A 317 -15.32 -33.09 -13.20
CA ALA A 317 -15.38 -31.66 -13.51
C ALA A 317 -14.80 -30.81 -12.37
N LEU A 318 -14.14 -29.70 -12.73
CA LEU A 318 -13.59 -28.74 -11.78
C LEU A 318 -14.57 -27.57 -11.54
N HIS A 319 -14.85 -27.29 -10.28
CA HIS A 319 -15.71 -26.21 -9.81
C HIS A 319 -14.89 -25.16 -9.08
N THR A 320 -15.27 -23.89 -9.20
CA THR A 320 -14.49 -22.74 -8.70
C THR A 320 -15.43 -21.69 -8.11
N TRP A 321 -15.09 -21.16 -6.94
CA TRP A 321 -15.84 -20.10 -6.27
C TRP A 321 -14.92 -19.00 -5.72
N ASP A 322 -15.32 -17.75 -5.96
CA ASP A 322 -14.64 -16.58 -5.41
C ASP A 322 -15.18 -16.24 -4.02
N LEU A 323 -14.33 -16.42 -3.02
CA LEU A 323 -14.59 -16.04 -1.63
C LEU A 323 -14.27 -14.56 -1.37
N LEU A 324 -13.23 -14.06 -2.03
CA LEU A 324 -12.81 -12.66 -2.01
C LEU A 324 -12.72 -12.15 -3.45
N ALA A 325 -13.86 -11.68 -3.99
CA ALA A 325 -13.89 -11.21 -5.37
C ALA A 325 -13.41 -9.76 -5.53
N VAL A 326 -12.84 -9.48 -6.70
CA VAL A 326 -12.30 -8.17 -7.10
C VAL A 326 -13.44 -7.20 -7.39
N ALA A 327 -13.48 -6.05 -6.69
CA ALA A 327 -14.43 -4.99 -7.00
C ALA A 327 -14.15 -4.38 -8.39
N THR A 328 -15.16 -3.76 -9.02
CA THR A 328 -14.90 -3.00 -10.25
C THR A 328 -13.96 -1.83 -9.98
N SER A 329 -13.09 -1.50 -10.93
CA SER A 329 -12.28 -0.27 -10.87
C SER A 329 -13.15 0.95 -10.52
N PRO A 330 -12.78 1.76 -9.50
CA PRO A 330 -13.59 2.88 -9.08
C PRO A 330 -13.62 3.96 -10.17
N THR A 331 -14.81 4.51 -10.41
CA THR A 331 -15.01 5.64 -11.32
C THR A 331 -14.91 6.95 -10.55
N VAL A 332 -14.08 7.87 -11.02
CA VAL A 332 -14.04 9.25 -10.51
C VAL A 332 -15.29 9.98 -11.01
N THR A 333 -16.19 10.31 -10.08
CA THR A 333 -17.48 10.96 -10.40
C THR A 333 -17.41 12.48 -10.32
N ALA A 334 -16.53 13.02 -9.47
CA ALA A 334 -16.25 14.44 -9.35
C ALA A 334 -14.88 14.65 -8.72
N THR A 335 -14.23 15.77 -9.04
CA THR A 335 -13.09 16.27 -8.27
C THR A 335 -13.53 17.42 -7.38
N THR A 336 -12.87 17.53 -6.23
CA THR A 336 -12.94 18.70 -5.36
C THR A 336 -11.58 19.38 -5.39
N ALA A 337 -11.45 20.49 -4.65
CA ALA A 337 -10.18 21.19 -4.55
C ALA A 337 -9.03 20.28 -4.03
N PHE A 338 -9.33 19.37 -3.09
CA PHE A 338 -8.32 18.53 -2.43
C PHE A 338 -8.77 17.08 -2.31
N GLY A 339 -9.47 16.59 -3.33
CA GLY A 339 -10.06 15.27 -3.25
C GLY A 339 -10.76 14.81 -4.51
N ALA A 340 -11.10 13.54 -4.54
CA ALA A 340 -11.86 12.91 -5.61
C ALA A 340 -13.02 12.12 -5.02
N SER A 341 -14.21 12.31 -5.58
CA SER A 341 -15.38 11.49 -5.28
C SER A 341 -15.39 10.28 -6.21
N LEU A 342 -15.52 9.11 -5.62
CA LEU A 342 -15.43 7.81 -6.27
C LEU A 342 -16.72 7.05 -6.11
N ALA A 343 -17.06 6.24 -7.11
CA ALA A 343 -18.12 5.24 -7.03
C ALA A 343 -17.67 3.92 -7.68
N TRP A 344 -18.12 2.79 -7.15
CA TRP A 344 -17.82 1.46 -7.68
C TRP A 344 -19.05 0.55 -7.58
N THR A 345 -18.97 -0.61 -8.22
CA THR A 345 -19.94 -1.70 -8.05
C THR A 345 -19.35 -2.74 -7.09
N PRO A 346 -20.12 -3.25 -6.12
CA PRO A 346 -19.72 -4.38 -5.30
C PRO A 346 -19.27 -5.57 -6.16
N PRO A 347 -18.27 -6.35 -5.72
CA PRO A 347 -17.95 -7.60 -6.39
C PRO A 347 -19.08 -8.63 -6.19
N ALA A 348 -19.23 -9.53 -7.16
CA ALA A 348 -20.04 -10.73 -7.00
C ALA A 348 -19.19 -11.81 -6.31
N ALA A 349 -19.26 -11.88 -4.98
CA ALA A 349 -18.59 -12.89 -4.16
C ALA A 349 -19.64 -13.78 -3.47
N GLU A 350 -19.26 -15.01 -3.15
CA GLU A 350 -20.10 -15.93 -2.36
C GLU A 350 -20.28 -15.41 -0.92
N VAL A 351 -19.30 -14.68 -0.40
CA VAL A 351 -19.35 -14.04 0.92
C VAL A 351 -19.52 -12.52 0.77
N PRO A 352 -20.66 -11.95 1.21
CA PRO A 352 -20.94 -10.52 1.07
C PRO A 352 -19.91 -9.62 1.75
N ALA A 353 -19.57 -8.50 1.09
CA ALA A 353 -18.71 -7.47 1.66
C ALA A 353 -19.34 -6.81 2.90
N THR A 354 -18.54 -6.65 3.95
CA THR A 354 -18.85 -5.89 5.17
C THR A 354 -18.31 -4.45 5.12
N SER A 355 -17.22 -4.22 4.37
CA SER A 355 -16.65 -2.90 4.12
C SER A 355 -15.82 -2.89 2.83
N TYR A 356 -15.29 -1.72 2.48
CA TYR A 356 -14.38 -1.50 1.36
C TYR A 356 -13.18 -0.68 1.83
N VAL A 357 -12.00 -1.02 1.34
CA VAL A 357 -10.76 -0.24 1.52
C VAL A 357 -10.45 0.46 0.20
N VAL A 358 -10.40 1.79 0.24
CA VAL A 358 -10.12 2.64 -0.92
C VAL A 358 -8.73 3.24 -0.78
N ARG A 359 -7.86 3.03 -1.76
CA ARG A 359 -6.50 3.57 -1.76
C ARG A 359 -6.31 4.53 -2.91
N ALA A 360 -5.71 5.68 -2.64
CA ALA A 360 -5.23 6.59 -3.70
C ALA A 360 -3.73 6.38 -3.91
N TYR A 361 -3.30 6.40 -5.16
CA TYR A 361 -1.91 6.23 -5.57
C TYR A 361 -1.39 7.51 -6.20
N ARG A 362 -0.22 7.97 -5.75
CA ARG A 362 0.54 9.09 -6.32
C ARG A 362 1.94 8.61 -6.66
N ASP A 363 2.37 8.81 -7.91
CA ASP A 363 3.68 8.37 -8.39
C ASP A 363 3.97 6.87 -8.13
N GLY A 364 2.91 6.05 -8.10
CA GLY A 364 2.98 4.61 -7.80
C GLY A 364 2.96 4.25 -6.32
N GLU A 365 3.02 5.21 -5.40
CA GLU A 365 2.93 4.98 -3.96
C GLU A 365 1.51 5.14 -3.43
N ALA A 366 1.07 4.20 -2.59
CA ALA A 366 -0.22 4.25 -1.93
C ALA A 366 -0.23 5.28 -0.80
N THR A 367 -1.27 6.09 -0.75
CA THR A 367 -1.62 6.96 0.38
C THR A 367 -2.39 6.18 1.46
N PRO A 368 -2.57 6.71 2.68
CA PRO A 368 -3.39 6.08 3.70
C PRO A 368 -4.79 5.76 3.19
N ALA A 369 -5.26 4.54 3.48
CA ALA A 369 -6.52 4.06 2.97
C ALA A 369 -7.74 4.73 3.63
N VAL A 370 -8.83 4.82 2.88
CA VAL A 370 -10.15 5.25 3.35
C VAL A 370 -11.05 4.03 3.43
N GLU A 371 -11.61 3.77 4.61
CA GLU A 371 -12.58 2.68 4.81
C GLU A 371 -14.02 3.15 4.61
N VAL A 372 -14.83 2.30 3.99
CA VAL A 372 -16.25 2.55 3.72
C VAL A 372 -17.06 1.33 4.11
N SER A 373 -17.97 1.47 5.07
CA SER A 373 -18.84 0.37 5.48
C SER A 373 -19.84 -0.01 4.37
N ALA A 374 -20.05 -1.31 4.16
CA ALA A 374 -21.09 -1.79 3.27
C ALA A 374 -22.49 -1.46 3.84
N PRO A 375 -23.52 -1.22 3.00
CA PRO A 375 -23.54 -1.38 1.55
C PRO A 375 -23.08 -0.11 0.79
N GLY A 376 -22.37 0.82 1.44
CA GLY A 376 -21.86 2.03 0.76
C GLY A 376 -20.86 1.71 -0.34
N THR A 377 -21.08 2.24 -1.54
CA THR A 377 -20.22 1.99 -2.73
C THR A 377 -19.74 3.28 -3.38
N SER A 378 -19.64 4.34 -2.57
CA SER A 378 -19.07 5.62 -2.96
C SER A 378 -18.41 6.29 -1.76
N THR A 379 -17.40 7.11 -2.02
CA THR A 379 -16.73 7.93 -1.01
C THR A 379 -16.01 9.10 -1.64
N THR A 380 -15.63 10.09 -0.84
CA THR A 380 -14.71 11.16 -1.25
C THR A 380 -13.38 10.97 -0.55
N VAL A 381 -12.33 10.71 -1.32
CA VAL A 381 -10.96 10.69 -0.80
C VAL A 381 -10.50 12.13 -0.69
N ALA A 382 -10.23 12.59 0.53
CA ALA A 382 -9.76 13.94 0.83
C ALA A 382 -8.24 13.99 1.02
N GLY A 383 -7.66 15.19 1.12
CA GLY A 383 -6.23 15.39 1.36
C GLY A 383 -5.35 15.16 0.12
N LEU A 384 -5.94 15.13 -1.07
CA LEU A 384 -5.20 15.05 -2.32
C LEU A 384 -4.60 16.42 -2.67
N LEU A 385 -3.34 16.44 -3.08
CA LEU A 385 -2.69 17.67 -3.53
C LEU A 385 -3.18 18.09 -4.92
N ALA A 386 -3.42 19.40 -5.09
CA ALA A 386 -3.71 19.99 -6.39
C ALA A 386 -2.57 19.74 -7.40
N GLU A 387 -2.90 19.74 -8.70
CA GLU A 387 -1.96 19.55 -9.83
C GLU A 387 -1.21 18.20 -9.87
N HIS A 388 -1.37 17.35 -8.85
CA HIS A 388 -0.81 16.00 -8.83
C HIS A 388 -1.81 14.99 -9.39
N GLN A 389 -1.32 14.05 -10.19
CA GLN A 389 -2.14 13.00 -10.76
C GLN A 389 -2.29 11.84 -9.77
N TYR A 390 -3.53 11.40 -9.56
CA TYR A 390 -3.88 10.25 -8.73
C TYR A 390 -4.63 9.19 -9.52
N ARG A 391 -4.50 7.95 -9.08
CA ARG A 391 -5.36 6.82 -9.45
C ARG A 391 -5.85 6.13 -8.18
N PHE A 392 -6.94 5.38 -8.25
CA PHE A 392 -7.54 4.75 -7.08
C PHE A 392 -7.80 3.27 -7.30
N THR A 393 -7.74 2.49 -6.21
CA THR A 393 -8.24 1.12 -6.16
C THR A 393 -9.27 0.97 -5.04
N VAL A 394 -10.08 -0.07 -5.15
CA VAL A 394 -10.99 -0.52 -4.09
C VAL A 394 -10.78 -2.01 -3.85
N ALA A 395 -10.61 -2.42 -2.60
CA ALA A 395 -10.67 -3.81 -2.17
C ALA A 395 -11.94 -4.01 -1.33
N ALA A 396 -12.68 -5.08 -1.59
CA ALA A 396 -13.80 -5.47 -0.73
C ALA A 396 -13.27 -6.20 0.50
N VAL A 397 -13.90 -5.99 1.65
CA VAL A 397 -13.60 -6.69 2.90
C VAL A 397 -14.84 -7.45 3.31
N ASN A 398 -14.72 -8.72 3.65
CA ASN A 398 -15.80 -9.51 4.24
C ASN A 398 -15.31 -10.26 5.49
N ALA A 399 -16.11 -11.21 5.99
CA ALA A 399 -15.75 -12.01 7.16
C ALA A 399 -14.50 -12.88 6.96
N ILE A 400 -14.08 -13.09 5.70
CA ILE A 400 -12.84 -13.78 5.35
C ILE A 400 -11.66 -12.78 5.43
N GLY A 401 -11.85 -11.55 4.98
CA GLY A 401 -10.89 -10.46 5.17
C GLY A 401 -10.86 -9.52 3.99
N GLU A 402 -9.76 -8.79 3.82
CA GLU A 402 -9.56 -7.92 2.66
C GLU A 402 -9.25 -8.77 1.43
N GLY A 403 -10.03 -8.57 0.37
CA GLY A 403 -9.84 -9.20 -0.93
C GLY A 403 -8.82 -8.47 -1.80
N PRO A 404 -8.59 -8.98 -3.02
CA PRO A 404 -7.71 -8.34 -3.98
C PRO A 404 -8.18 -6.93 -4.35
N GLU A 405 -7.21 -6.04 -4.60
CA GLU A 405 -7.50 -4.69 -5.10
C GLU A 405 -8.08 -4.74 -6.52
N SER A 406 -9.03 -3.84 -6.80
CA SER A 406 -9.47 -3.57 -8.16
C SER A 406 -8.32 -3.12 -9.06
N ALA A 407 -8.52 -3.20 -10.38
CA ALA A 407 -7.70 -2.43 -11.30
C ALA A 407 -7.74 -0.93 -10.94
N LEU A 408 -6.64 -0.22 -11.22
CA LEU A 408 -6.56 1.23 -11.03
C LEU A 408 -7.65 1.96 -11.82
N SER A 409 -8.18 3.04 -11.24
CA SER A 409 -9.05 3.98 -11.95
C SER A 409 -8.33 4.68 -13.10
N GLU A 410 -9.11 5.36 -13.95
CA GLU A 410 -8.59 6.45 -14.77
C GLU A 410 -7.91 7.50 -13.89
N ALA A 411 -6.87 8.12 -14.44
CA ALA A 411 -6.11 9.13 -13.74
C ALA A 411 -6.93 10.41 -13.56
N THR A 412 -6.84 11.04 -12.39
CA THR A 412 -7.48 12.32 -12.11
C THR A 412 -6.53 13.28 -11.41
N THR A 413 -6.73 14.56 -11.63
CA THR A 413 -5.97 15.63 -10.98
C THR A 413 -6.98 16.49 -10.23
N PRO A 414 -6.88 16.63 -8.90
CA PRO A 414 -7.73 17.55 -8.14
C PRO A 414 -7.56 18.98 -8.67
N GLY A 415 -8.67 19.68 -8.87
CA GLY A 415 -8.68 21.02 -9.47
C GLY A 415 -8.58 22.17 -8.47
N GLY A 416 -8.12 21.93 -7.24
CA GLY A 416 -8.03 22.96 -6.21
C GLY A 416 -6.84 23.88 -6.37
N PRO A 417 -6.77 24.92 -5.52
CA PRO A 417 -5.66 25.86 -5.59
C PRO A 417 -4.37 25.22 -5.06
N ASP A 418 -3.25 25.52 -5.72
CA ASP A 418 -1.92 25.13 -5.26
C ASP A 418 -1.63 25.79 -3.90
N ILE A 419 -1.45 24.97 -2.86
CA ILE A 419 -1.07 25.43 -1.52
C ILE A 419 0.42 25.25 -1.27
N GLY A 420 1.20 24.70 -2.21
CA GLY A 420 2.61 24.38 -2.05
C GLY A 420 2.85 23.13 -1.19
N PRO A 421 3.86 23.11 -0.31
CA PRO A 421 4.33 21.90 0.36
C PRO A 421 3.43 21.41 1.52
N PHE A 422 2.21 21.93 1.66
CA PHE A 422 1.36 21.63 2.82
C PHE A 422 0.45 20.43 2.55
N ALA A 423 0.39 19.51 3.52
CA ALA A 423 -0.46 18.32 3.46
C ALA A 423 -1.96 18.62 3.66
N SER A 424 -2.33 19.83 4.10
CA SER A 424 -3.73 20.24 4.25
C SER A 424 -3.88 21.76 4.24
N ILE A 425 -5.10 22.24 3.94
CA ILE A 425 -5.45 23.66 4.04
C ILE A 425 -5.28 24.17 5.47
N SER A 426 -5.64 23.38 6.48
CA SER A 426 -5.44 23.74 7.89
C SER A 426 -3.95 24.00 8.18
N ALA A 427 -3.05 23.12 7.74
CA ALA A 427 -1.61 23.32 7.88
C ALA A 427 -1.11 24.57 7.13
N PHE A 428 -1.61 24.80 5.92
CA PHE A 428 -1.33 26.03 5.16
C PHE A 428 -1.78 27.29 5.92
N VAL A 429 -3.05 27.34 6.36
CA VAL A 429 -3.63 28.48 7.09
C VAL A 429 -2.85 28.74 8.38
N GLN A 430 -2.62 27.72 9.20
CA GLN A 430 -1.87 27.85 10.45
C GLN A 430 -0.47 28.41 10.19
N ARG A 431 0.20 27.94 9.13
CA ARG A 431 1.54 28.42 8.80
C ARG A 431 1.55 29.86 8.31
N GLN A 432 0.62 30.27 7.45
CA GLN A 432 0.58 31.66 6.96
C GLN A 432 0.32 32.66 8.09
N PHE A 433 -0.52 32.30 9.07
CA PHE A 433 -0.69 33.09 10.31
C PHE A 433 0.60 33.16 11.13
N ALA A 434 1.31 32.03 11.28
CA ALA A 434 2.56 31.98 12.02
C ALA A 434 3.65 32.84 11.37
N ASP A 435 3.82 32.74 10.05
CA ASP A 435 4.83 33.52 9.31
C ASP A 435 4.48 35.02 9.34
N LEU A 436 3.25 35.39 8.98
CA LEU A 436 2.90 36.79 8.76
C LEU A 436 2.55 37.55 10.04
N LEU A 437 1.92 36.89 11.02
CA LEU A 437 1.46 37.54 12.25
C LEU A 437 2.25 37.10 13.50
N GLY A 438 3.11 36.09 13.40
CA GLY A 438 3.87 35.58 14.55
C GLY A 438 3.01 34.86 15.59
N ARG A 439 1.82 34.38 15.21
CA ARG A 439 0.88 33.65 16.08
C ARG A 439 0.10 32.60 15.30
N ALA A 440 -0.46 31.61 16.00
CA ALA A 440 -1.47 30.74 15.42
C ALA A 440 -2.79 31.50 15.17
N PRO A 441 -3.62 31.05 14.21
CA PRO A 441 -5.00 31.51 14.09
C PRO A 441 -5.81 31.10 15.32
N THR A 442 -6.86 31.85 15.63
CA THR A 442 -7.93 31.38 16.53
C THR A 442 -8.75 30.30 15.82
N GLY A 443 -9.51 29.49 16.58
CA GLY A 443 -10.35 28.44 15.99
C GLY A 443 -11.32 28.96 14.92
N ASP A 444 -11.94 30.11 15.16
CA ASP A 444 -12.87 30.76 14.21
C ASP A 444 -12.16 31.32 12.97
N GLU A 445 -10.96 31.89 13.14
CA GLU A 445 -10.15 32.35 12.00
C GLU A 445 -9.74 31.17 11.11
N GLU A 446 -9.29 30.07 11.72
CA GLU A 446 -8.90 28.87 11.00
C GLU A 446 -10.10 28.26 10.25
N SER A 447 -11.22 28.04 10.93
CA SER A 447 -12.42 27.45 10.31
C SER A 447 -12.93 28.28 9.14
N THR A 448 -12.96 29.61 9.30
CA THR A 448 -13.46 30.53 8.26
C THR A 448 -12.57 30.54 7.02
N TRP A 449 -11.24 30.43 7.17
CA TRP A 449 -10.34 30.36 6.02
C TRP A 449 -10.34 28.98 5.37
N VAL A 450 -10.37 27.91 6.17
CA VAL A 450 -10.47 26.55 5.65
C VAL A 450 -11.74 26.39 4.80
N GLU A 451 -12.89 26.84 5.29
CA GLU A 451 -14.16 26.76 4.55
C GLU A 451 -14.11 27.53 3.22
N ARG A 452 -13.60 28.77 3.22
CA ARG A 452 -13.51 29.59 2.01
C ARG A 452 -12.62 28.98 0.93
N LEU A 453 -11.46 28.44 1.33
CA LEU A 453 -10.50 27.79 0.44
C LEU A 453 -11.01 26.44 -0.06
N GLN A 454 -11.73 25.67 0.76
CA GLN A 454 -12.40 24.43 0.34
C GLN A 454 -13.52 24.70 -0.67
N ALA A 455 -14.28 25.75 -0.45
CA ALA A 455 -15.39 26.15 -1.32
C ALA A 455 -14.95 26.87 -2.61
N GLY A 456 -13.66 27.25 -2.73
CA GLY A 456 -13.15 28.03 -3.87
C GLY A 456 -13.72 29.45 -3.95
N THR A 457 -14.28 29.97 -2.86
CA THR A 457 -14.80 31.35 -2.77
C THR A 457 -13.70 32.38 -2.52
N ASP A 458 -12.50 31.90 -2.18
CA ASP A 458 -11.27 32.65 -1.96
C ASP A 458 -10.11 31.74 -2.37
N ASP A 459 -8.89 32.28 -2.47
CA ASP A 459 -7.71 31.53 -2.87
C ASP A 459 -6.52 31.71 -1.89
N PRO A 460 -5.47 30.88 -1.99
CA PRO A 460 -4.30 30.98 -1.12
C PRO A 460 -3.62 32.35 -1.12
N ALA A 461 -3.60 33.05 -2.26
CA ALA A 461 -3.07 34.41 -2.36
C ALA A 461 -3.96 35.39 -1.59
N GLY A 462 -5.27 35.24 -1.64
CA GLY A 462 -6.27 36.02 -0.92
C GLY A 462 -6.13 35.92 0.61
N LEU A 463 -5.77 34.74 1.15
CA LEU A 463 -5.38 34.61 2.56
C LEU A 463 -4.19 35.49 2.89
N ILE A 464 -3.12 35.42 2.09
CA ILE A 464 -1.90 36.19 2.32
C ILE A 464 -2.18 37.69 2.22
N ASP A 465 -2.97 38.12 1.24
CA ASP A 465 -3.41 39.51 1.09
C ASP A 465 -4.19 40.00 2.30
N ALA A 466 -5.14 39.20 2.80
CA ALA A 466 -5.92 39.54 3.98
C ALA A 466 -5.04 39.66 5.25
N LEU A 467 -4.06 38.78 5.41
CA LEU A 467 -3.09 38.85 6.51
C LEU A 467 -2.18 40.08 6.38
N ARG A 468 -1.70 40.40 5.18
CA ARG A 468 -0.92 41.62 4.88
C ARG A 468 -1.72 42.90 5.06
N ALA A 469 -3.03 42.85 4.89
CA ALA A 469 -3.94 43.97 5.14
C ALA A 469 -4.27 44.19 6.62
N SER A 470 -3.86 43.30 7.53
CA SER A 470 -4.15 43.40 8.96
C SER A 470 -3.51 44.64 9.63
N ASP A 471 -4.07 45.03 10.78
CA ASP A 471 -3.60 46.20 11.54
C ASP A 471 -2.15 46.04 12.01
N ASP A 472 -1.73 44.84 12.45
CA ASP A 472 -0.33 44.60 12.83
C ASP A 472 0.59 44.88 11.62
N GLN A 473 0.25 44.39 10.44
CA GLN A 473 1.06 44.61 9.25
C GLN A 473 1.09 46.09 8.84
N ARG A 474 -0.05 46.76 8.76
CA ARG A 474 -0.15 48.17 8.33
C ARG A 474 0.41 49.17 9.32
N LEU A 475 0.28 48.92 10.62
CA LEU A 475 0.62 49.88 11.69
C LEU A 475 1.97 49.59 12.35
N VAL A 476 2.48 48.36 12.23
CA VAL A 476 3.74 47.94 12.85
C VAL A 476 4.79 47.56 11.81
N THR A 477 4.51 46.57 10.99
CA THR A 477 5.49 45.92 10.10
C THR A 477 5.91 46.86 8.97
N ASP A 478 4.94 47.34 8.17
CA ASP A 478 5.20 48.19 7.01
C ASP A 478 5.86 49.53 7.34
N PRO A 479 5.46 50.26 8.41
CA PRO A 479 6.13 51.51 8.75
C PRO A 479 7.58 51.33 9.22
N VAL A 480 7.92 50.20 9.86
CA VAL A 480 9.29 49.90 10.28
C VAL A 480 10.17 49.63 9.06
N ASP A 481 9.69 48.84 8.09
CA ASP A 481 10.40 48.63 6.83
C ASP A 481 10.65 49.95 6.08
N ARG A 482 9.61 50.79 5.93
CA ARG A 482 9.76 52.12 5.33
C ARG A 482 10.76 53.00 6.06
N LEU A 483 10.89 52.89 7.39
CA LEU A 483 11.91 53.62 8.14
C LEU A 483 13.32 53.13 7.83
N TYR A 484 13.52 51.83 7.58
CA TYR A 484 14.80 51.29 7.10
C TYR A 484 15.18 51.88 5.75
N HIS A 485 14.27 51.87 4.78
CA HIS A 485 14.53 52.48 3.48
C HIS A 485 14.79 53.98 3.59
N ALA A 486 14.03 54.70 4.41
CA ALA A 486 14.22 56.14 4.58
C ALA A 486 15.54 56.50 5.29
N ALA A 487 15.95 55.72 6.29
CA ALA A 487 17.15 55.99 7.10
C ALA A 487 18.44 55.42 6.49
N PHE A 488 18.32 54.26 5.85
CA PHE A 488 19.45 53.40 5.54
C PHE A 488 19.61 53.08 4.05
N LEU A 489 18.58 53.36 3.24
CA LEU A 489 18.56 53.10 1.80
C LEU A 489 18.75 51.62 1.46
N ARG A 490 18.24 50.73 2.32
CA ARG A 490 18.29 49.28 2.17
C ARG A 490 17.13 48.63 2.89
N SER A 491 16.80 47.40 2.48
CA SER A 491 15.91 46.51 3.22
C SER A 491 16.52 46.15 4.59
N PRO A 492 15.68 45.92 5.61
CA PRO A 492 16.15 45.47 6.90
C PRO A 492 16.72 44.05 6.85
N ASP A 493 17.63 43.75 7.77
CA ASP A 493 17.94 42.37 8.16
C ASP A 493 16.89 41.86 9.16
N LEU A 494 16.70 40.53 9.24
CA LEU A 494 15.67 39.92 10.08
C LEU A 494 15.79 40.31 11.56
N GLY A 495 17.02 40.33 12.10
CA GLY A 495 17.27 40.63 13.51
C GLY A 495 16.87 42.06 13.88
N GLY A 496 17.32 43.03 13.08
CA GLY A 496 16.96 44.44 13.23
C GLY A 496 15.46 44.68 13.03
N PHE A 497 14.86 44.05 12.02
CA PHE A 497 13.43 44.14 11.75
C PHE A 497 12.60 43.66 12.94
N THR A 498 12.93 42.48 13.46
CA THR A 498 12.27 41.86 14.61
C THR A 498 12.41 42.72 15.86
N TYR A 499 13.60 43.29 16.09
CA TYR A 499 13.83 44.19 17.22
C TYR A 499 12.91 45.42 17.17
N TRP A 500 12.87 46.13 16.04
CA TRP A 500 12.09 47.38 15.96
C TRP A 500 10.58 47.16 15.90
N THR A 501 10.10 46.14 15.17
CA THR A 501 8.68 45.75 15.19
C THR A 501 8.25 45.31 16.60
N GLY A 502 9.08 44.52 17.30
CA GLY A 502 8.83 44.13 18.69
C GLY A 502 8.73 45.31 19.65
N ARG A 503 9.52 46.37 19.46
CA ARG A 503 9.41 47.61 20.25
C ARG A 503 8.07 48.31 20.04
N VAL A 504 7.58 48.37 18.79
CA VAL A 504 6.27 48.96 18.48
C VAL A 504 5.15 48.13 19.09
N ARG A 505 5.20 46.79 18.96
CA ARG A 505 4.25 45.87 19.61
C ARG A 505 4.25 46.03 21.14
N SER A 506 5.39 46.40 21.73
CA SER A 506 5.54 46.72 23.15
C SER A 506 5.11 48.15 23.53
N GLY A 507 4.46 48.89 22.62
CA GLY A 507 3.90 50.22 22.87
C GLY A 507 4.80 51.40 22.50
N ALA A 508 5.97 51.18 21.88
CA ALA A 508 6.77 52.29 21.38
C ALA A 508 6.10 52.95 20.17
N SER A 509 6.00 54.29 20.16
CA SER A 509 5.53 55.00 18.97
C SER A 509 6.52 54.92 17.82
N LEU A 510 6.04 54.97 16.57
CA LEU A 510 6.91 55.07 15.38
C LEU A 510 7.85 56.28 15.45
N ALA A 511 7.44 57.37 16.08
CA ALA A 511 8.32 58.53 16.33
C ALA A 511 9.47 58.19 17.29
N ALA A 512 9.27 57.31 18.27
CA ALA A 512 10.32 56.82 19.14
C ALA A 512 11.28 55.87 18.39
N VAL A 513 10.74 55.00 17.53
CA VAL A 513 11.54 54.15 16.64
C VAL A 513 12.41 54.98 15.72
N ALA A 514 11.84 55.96 15.01
CA ALA A 514 12.60 56.84 14.12
C ALA A 514 13.69 57.66 14.83
N ARG A 515 13.46 58.07 16.10
CA ARG A 515 14.52 58.64 16.96
C ARG A 515 15.60 57.62 17.30
N GLY A 516 15.22 56.38 17.58
CA GLY A 516 16.15 55.28 17.81
C GLY A 516 17.06 55.03 16.60
N PHE A 517 16.50 55.04 15.39
CA PHE A 517 17.26 54.93 14.14
C PHE A 517 18.29 56.06 14.02
N ALA A 518 17.90 57.30 14.32
CA ALA A 518 18.83 58.43 14.31
C ALA A 518 19.99 58.29 15.30
N GLY A 519 19.82 57.43 16.33
CA GLY A 519 20.83 57.07 17.29
C GLY A 519 21.79 55.97 16.84
N THR A 520 21.55 55.27 15.72
CA THR A 520 22.45 54.17 15.30
C THR A 520 23.76 54.70 14.71
N ALA A 521 24.80 53.86 14.73
CA ALA A 521 26.08 54.19 14.11
C ALA A 521 25.92 54.42 12.59
N GLU A 522 25.08 53.62 11.94
CA GLU A 522 24.80 53.72 10.50
C GLU A 522 24.16 55.07 10.14
N PHE A 523 23.16 55.53 10.92
CA PHE A 523 22.55 56.84 10.67
C PHE A 523 23.54 57.98 10.91
N ARG A 524 24.31 57.90 12.00
CA ARG A 524 25.31 58.91 12.35
C ARG A 524 26.42 58.99 11.31
N ALA A 525 26.85 57.85 10.76
CA ALA A 525 27.84 57.81 9.68
C ALA A 525 27.30 58.48 8.40
N ARG A 526 26.04 58.22 8.05
CA ARG A 526 25.44 58.78 6.83
C ARG A 526 25.07 60.26 6.95
N TYR A 527 24.45 60.66 8.05
CA TYR A 527 23.82 61.98 8.17
C TYR A 527 24.40 62.86 9.28
N GLY A 528 25.17 62.30 10.23
CA GLY A 528 25.55 62.99 11.46
C GLY A 528 26.33 64.29 11.25
N ALA A 529 27.26 64.30 10.29
CA ALA A 529 28.09 65.47 9.99
C ALA A 529 27.44 66.48 9.03
N MET A 530 26.30 66.14 8.42
CA MET A 530 25.61 67.05 7.49
C MET A 530 25.06 68.26 8.22
N ALA A 531 25.09 69.44 7.59
CA ALA A 531 24.31 70.58 8.04
C ALA A 531 22.79 70.29 7.90
N ASP A 532 21.96 70.96 8.69
CA ASP A 532 20.51 70.67 8.71
C ASP A 532 19.84 70.82 7.34
N ARG A 533 20.21 71.85 6.56
CA ARG A 533 19.70 72.03 5.20
C ARG A 533 20.07 70.87 4.28
N ALA A 534 21.34 70.47 4.28
CA ALA A 534 21.83 69.36 3.46
C ALA A 534 21.17 68.02 3.86
N PHE A 535 20.92 67.82 5.15
CA PHE A 535 20.16 66.67 5.64
C PHE A 535 18.72 66.65 5.10
N VAL A 536 18.02 67.79 5.14
CA VAL A 536 16.65 67.91 4.60
C VAL A 536 16.62 67.66 3.09
N GLU A 537 17.55 68.26 2.34
CA GLU A 537 17.67 68.05 0.89
C GLU A 537 17.96 66.58 0.56
N ALA A 538 18.81 65.91 1.35
CA ALA A 538 19.06 64.48 1.21
C ALA A 538 17.80 63.63 1.51
N LEU A 539 16.94 64.02 2.46
CA LEU A 539 15.68 63.32 2.70
C LEU A 539 14.71 63.48 1.52
N TYR A 540 14.59 64.67 0.94
CA TYR A 540 13.78 64.87 -0.27
C TYR A 540 14.25 63.97 -1.42
N SER A 541 15.55 63.95 -1.70
CA SER A 541 16.11 63.14 -2.78
C SER A 541 15.96 61.64 -2.51
N ASN A 542 16.38 61.17 -1.34
CA ASN A 542 16.42 59.73 -1.05
C ASN A 542 15.03 59.14 -0.78
N VAL A 543 14.21 59.84 0.00
CA VAL A 543 12.88 59.35 0.42
C VAL A 543 11.85 59.65 -0.65
N LEU A 544 11.74 60.90 -1.11
CA LEU A 544 10.70 61.30 -2.06
C LEU A 544 11.12 61.16 -3.53
N GLY A 545 12.41 60.94 -3.82
CA GLY A 545 12.88 60.73 -5.19
C GLY A 545 12.92 62.02 -6.02
N ARG A 546 12.81 63.18 -5.37
CA ARG A 546 12.76 64.49 -6.03
C ARG A 546 13.42 65.57 -5.17
N PRO A 547 13.89 66.68 -5.76
CA PRO A 547 14.27 67.85 -4.99
C PRO A 547 13.09 68.41 -4.18
N GLY A 548 13.38 68.94 -3.00
CA GLY A 548 12.40 69.69 -2.22
C GLY A 548 12.16 71.07 -2.83
N ASP A 549 10.94 71.59 -2.70
CA ASP A 549 10.67 72.99 -3.00
C ASP A 549 11.32 73.90 -1.95
N ALA A 550 11.63 75.14 -2.33
CA ALA A 550 12.35 76.08 -1.47
C ALA A 550 11.64 76.28 -0.11
N GLY A 551 10.31 76.42 -0.11
CA GLY A 551 9.52 76.64 1.10
C GLY A 551 9.54 75.44 2.05
N GLY A 552 9.42 74.22 1.51
CA GLY A 552 9.51 72.98 2.26
C GLY A 552 10.90 72.77 2.88
N VAL A 553 11.96 72.99 2.11
CA VAL A 553 13.35 72.88 2.60
C VAL A 553 13.60 73.90 3.72
N ASP A 554 13.19 75.15 3.53
CA ASP A 554 13.36 76.22 4.52
C ASP A 554 12.59 75.91 5.82
N TYR A 555 11.35 75.42 5.70
CA TYR A 555 10.52 75.02 6.83
C TYR A 555 11.19 73.94 7.69
N TRP A 556 11.60 72.82 7.09
CA TRP A 556 12.23 71.72 7.83
C TRP A 556 13.58 72.11 8.41
N THR A 557 14.37 72.89 7.67
CA THR A 557 15.65 73.43 8.14
C THR A 557 15.45 74.29 9.38
N TRP A 558 14.44 75.17 9.37
CA TRP A 558 14.10 75.99 10.53
C TRP A 558 13.63 75.18 11.74
N GLN A 559 12.84 74.12 11.54
CA GLN A 559 12.40 73.22 12.62
C GLN A 559 13.58 72.53 13.33
N LEU A 560 14.59 72.13 12.56
CA LEU A 560 15.84 71.53 13.07
C LEU A 560 16.71 72.58 13.78
N ALA A 561 16.97 73.72 13.14
CA ALA A 561 17.80 74.80 13.69
C ALA A 561 17.21 75.36 15.00
N SER A 562 15.88 75.46 15.09
CA SER A 562 15.16 75.90 16.29
C SER A 562 15.01 74.81 17.35
N ARG A 563 15.57 73.61 17.13
CA ARG A 563 15.48 72.42 18.01
C ARG A 563 14.06 71.98 18.37
N ARG A 564 13.06 72.38 17.58
CA ARG A 564 11.66 71.96 17.75
C ARG A 564 11.44 70.52 17.30
N MET A 565 12.27 70.05 16.37
CA MET A 565 12.29 68.66 15.92
C MET A 565 13.72 68.11 15.94
N SER A 566 13.84 66.84 16.32
CA SER A 566 15.06 66.05 16.09
C SER A 566 15.09 65.52 14.66
N ARG A 567 16.28 65.26 14.10
CA ARG A 567 16.46 64.62 12.78
C ARG A 567 15.66 63.32 12.62
N GLY A 568 15.64 62.46 13.65
CA GLY A 568 14.83 61.23 13.63
C GLY A 568 13.32 61.49 13.57
N ARG A 569 12.83 62.59 14.13
CA ARG A 569 11.40 62.97 14.03
C ARG A 569 11.07 63.48 12.62
N VAL A 570 11.95 64.27 12.01
CA VAL A 570 11.80 64.72 10.62
C VAL A 570 11.81 63.52 9.67
N LEU A 571 12.77 62.62 9.81
CA LEU A 571 12.83 61.35 9.07
C LEU A 571 11.50 60.57 9.18
N GLY A 572 10.98 60.39 10.39
CA GLY A 572 9.73 59.68 10.61
C GLY A 572 8.52 60.32 9.92
N LEU A 573 8.49 61.66 9.80
CA LEU A 573 7.43 62.38 9.09
C LEU A 573 7.55 62.21 7.57
N PHE A 574 8.76 62.22 7.02
CA PHE A 574 9.01 61.89 5.62
C PHE A 574 8.60 60.44 5.30
N ALA A 575 9.02 59.49 6.14
CA ALA A 575 8.71 58.07 5.99
C ALA A 575 7.21 57.74 6.14
N SER A 576 6.45 58.60 6.80
CA SER A 576 4.99 58.44 7.00
C SER A 576 4.15 59.23 6.00
N SER A 577 4.78 60.01 5.11
CA SER A 577 4.09 60.82 4.11
C SER A 577 3.26 59.94 3.15
N ALA A 578 2.13 60.45 2.68
CA ALA A 578 1.29 59.72 1.71
C ALA A 578 2.07 59.40 0.42
N GLU A 579 2.89 60.35 -0.05
CA GLU A 579 3.76 60.20 -1.21
C GLU A 579 4.74 59.03 -1.05
N TYR A 580 5.45 58.97 0.09
CA TYR A 580 6.40 57.89 0.33
C TYR A 580 5.73 56.53 0.55
N ARG A 581 4.59 56.51 1.25
CA ARG A 581 3.82 55.27 1.41
C ARG A 581 3.38 54.68 0.08
N ALA A 582 2.89 55.52 -0.84
CA ALA A 582 2.49 55.09 -2.17
C ALA A 582 3.69 54.58 -2.99
N ARG A 583 4.81 55.33 -2.98
CA ARG A 583 6.03 54.96 -3.71
C ARG A 583 6.64 53.64 -3.21
N MET A 584 6.66 53.43 -1.91
CA MET A 584 7.29 52.27 -1.29
C MET A 584 6.38 51.05 -1.17
N ALA A 585 5.09 51.15 -1.50
CA ALA A 585 4.16 50.05 -1.33
C ALA A 585 4.62 48.73 -1.99
N PRO A 586 5.13 48.72 -3.25
CA PRO A 586 5.67 47.52 -3.87
C PRO A 586 6.87 46.94 -3.12
N THR A 587 7.85 47.78 -2.78
CA THR A 587 9.08 47.37 -2.09
C THR A 587 8.79 46.80 -0.71
N VAL A 588 7.93 47.47 0.06
CA VAL A 588 7.54 47.04 1.41
C VAL A 588 6.78 45.71 1.35
N ALA A 589 5.90 45.52 0.36
CA ALA A 589 5.19 44.25 0.19
C ALA A 589 6.18 43.10 -0.02
N THR A 590 7.15 43.27 -0.91
CA THR A 590 8.18 42.26 -1.18
C THR A 590 9.08 42.03 0.04
N ASP A 591 9.69 43.08 0.59
CA ASP A 591 10.64 42.94 1.69
C ASP A 591 10.03 42.22 2.89
N VAL A 592 8.81 42.60 3.26
CA VAL A 592 8.13 42.01 4.41
C VAL A 592 7.80 40.54 4.18
N LEU A 593 7.34 40.15 3.00
CA LEU A 593 7.05 38.75 2.69
C LEU A 593 8.31 37.89 2.77
N TYR A 594 9.42 38.32 2.16
CA TYR A 594 10.69 37.58 2.22
C TYR A 594 11.25 37.50 3.65
N LEU A 595 11.19 38.60 4.40
CA LEU A 595 11.65 38.60 5.80
C LEU A 595 10.82 37.66 6.67
N LEU A 596 9.50 37.65 6.53
CA LEU A 596 8.61 36.87 7.38
C LEU A 596 8.56 35.39 6.94
N MET A 597 8.51 35.11 5.64
CA MET A 597 8.35 33.76 5.08
C MET A 597 9.67 33.03 4.84
N LEU A 598 10.77 33.73 4.52
CA LEU A 598 12.11 33.12 4.33
C LEU A 598 13.13 33.51 5.40
N GLY A 599 12.88 34.56 6.19
CA GLY A 599 13.79 34.93 7.28
C GLY A 599 14.99 35.74 6.80
N ARG A 600 14.94 36.28 5.59
CA ARG A 600 16.00 37.09 4.97
C ARG A 600 15.41 38.14 4.04
N PRO A 601 16.13 39.25 3.76
CA PRO A 601 15.71 40.17 2.72
C PRO A 601 15.76 39.51 1.33
N PRO A 602 14.99 40.04 0.36
CA PRO A 602 15.00 39.55 -1.01
C PRO A 602 16.31 39.90 -1.72
N THR A 603 16.70 39.05 -2.68
CA THR A 603 17.77 39.30 -3.64
C THR A 603 17.30 40.20 -4.78
N THR A 604 18.24 40.68 -5.61
CA THR A 604 17.91 41.51 -6.78
C THR A 604 16.96 40.82 -7.75
N ASP A 605 17.15 39.51 -7.98
CA ASP A 605 16.32 38.73 -8.92
C ASP A 605 14.90 38.51 -8.35
N GLU A 606 14.80 38.29 -7.05
CA GLU A 606 13.52 38.16 -6.34
C GLU A 606 12.73 39.47 -6.33
N ILE A 607 13.41 40.62 -6.18
CA ILE A 607 12.81 41.94 -6.34
C ILE A 607 12.30 42.13 -7.77
N ALA A 608 13.07 41.71 -8.78
CA ALA A 608 12.66 41.80 -10.18
C ALA A 608 11.41 40.94 -10.45
N ALA A 609 11.39 39.70 -9.95
CA ALA A 609 10.25 38.79 -10.07
C ALA A 609 8.99 39.35 -9.39
N ALA A 610 9.11 39.84 -8.16
CA ALA A 610 8.01 40.47 -7.44
C ALA A 610 7.50 41.74 -8.15
N THR A 611 8.41 42.52 -8.74
CA THR A 611 8.04 43.68 -9.55
C THR A 611 7.23 43.26 -10.78
N SER A 612 7.64 42.20 -11.47
CA SER A 612 6.89 41.66 -12.61
C SER A 612 5.47 41.27 -12.22
N VAL A 613 5.27 40.57 -11.10
CA VAL A 613 3.95 40.23 -10.56
C VAL A 613 3.08 41.46 -10.38
N LEU A 614 3.57 42.47 -9.67
CA LEU A 614 2.80 43.68 -9.39
C LEU A 614 2.51 44.52 -10.65
N THR A 615 3.45 44.59 -11.60
CA THR A 615 3.23 45.30 -12.87
C THR A 615 2.22 44.61 -13.78
N ALA A 616 2.06 43.29 -13.64
CA ALA A 616 1.04 42.52 -14.34
C ALA A 616 -0.36 42.61 -13.69
N GLY A 617 -0.49 43.34 -12.57
CA GLY A 617 -1.74 43.48 -11.83
C GLY A 617 -1.94 42.46 -10.71
N GLY A 618 -0.93 41.64 -10.42
CA GLY A 618 -0.94 40.73 -9.27
C GLY A 618 -0.83 41.46 -7.92
N THR A 619 -1.02 40.70 -6.84
CA THR A 619 -1.10 41.20 -5.47
C THR A 619 0.13 40.84 -4.62
N ALA A 620 0.11 41.21 -3.33
CA ALA A 620 1.13 40.76 -2.40
C ALA A 620 0.98 39.24 -2.12
N GLY A 621 -0.25 38.75 -2.14
CA GLY A 621 -0.58 37.33 -2.08
C GLY A 621 0.12 36.51 -3.16
N ASP A 622 0.10 36.99 -4.40
CA ASP A 622 0.78 36.33 -5.52
C ASP A 622 2.30 36.23 -5.30
N ILE A 623 2.92 37.27 -4.73
CA ILE A 623 4.34 37.23 -4.33
C ILE A 623 4.55 36.16 -3.24
N GLY A 624 3.64 36.09 -2.26
CA GLY A 624 3.67 35.08 -1.22
C GLY A 624 3.57 33.66 -1.79
N MET A 625 2.71 33.43 -2.78
CA MET A 625 2.60 32.14 -3.47
C MET A 625 3.87 31.79 -4.25
N LEU A 626 4.52 32.78 -4.87
CA LEU A 626 5.81 32.58 -5.53
C LEU A 626 6.89 32.10 -4.54
N ILE A 627 6.91 32.66 -3.32
CA ILE A 627 7.80 32.23 -2.23
C ILE A 627 7.47 30.80 -1.79
N ILE A 628 6.19 30.48 -1.61
CA ILE A 628 5.73 29.15 -1.14
C ILE A 628 6.14 28.03 -2.11
N GLY A 629 6.17 28.32 -3.42
CA GLY A 629 6.62 27.39 -4.45
C GLY A 629 8.13 27.11 -4.46
N THR A 630 8.93 27.79 -3.63
CA THR A 630 10.39 27.59 -3.60
C THR A 630 10.81 26.43 -2.72
N SER A 631 11.89 25.74 -3.12
CA SER A 631 12.52 24.71 -2.29
C SER A 631 13.09 25.26 -0.98
N GLU A 632 13.45 26.54 -0.94
CA GLU A 632 13.92 27.21 0.26
C GLU A 632 12.81 27.35 1.31
N TYR A 633 11.60 27.74 0.90
CA TYR A 633 10.46 27.80 1.80
C TYR A 633 10.14 26.40 2.35
N ALA A 634 10.12 25.38 1.49
CA ALA A 634 9.92 23.99 1.91
C ALA A 634 11.00 23.53 2.93
N ALA A 635 12.27 23.84 2.69
CA ALA A 635 13.37 23.49 3.60
C ALA A 635 13.24 24.17 4.97
N ARG A 636 12.75 25.42 5.01
CA ARG A 636 12.48 26.13 6.27
C ARG A 636 11.37 25.46 7.10
N LEU A 637 10.43 24.75 6.47
CA LEU A 637 9.39 24.03 7.19
C LEU A 637 9.91 22.75 7.85
N SER A 638 10.95 22.13 7.29
CA SER A 638 11.52 20.86 7.80
C SER A 638 12.51 21.00 8.96
N GLY A 639 12.96 22.23 9.27
CA GLY A 639 13.89 22.52 10.38
C GLY A 639 15.32 22.77 9.92
#